data_AF-A0A949TI78-F1
#
_entry.id   AF-A0A949TI78-F1
#
_cell.length_a   1.000
_cell.length_b   1.000
_cell.length_c   1.000
_cell.angle_alpha   90.00
_cell.angle_beta   90.00
_cell.angle_gamma   90.00
#
_symmetry.space_group_name_H-M   'P 1'
#
loop_
_entity.id
_entity.type
_entity.pdbx_description
1 polymer ?
#
loop_
_entity_poly.entity_id
_entity_poly.type
_entity_poly.pdbx_seq_one_letter_code
_entity_poly.pdbx_strand_id
1 'polypeptide(L)'
;MKYANVLQHSEEDCGAACLASIAKHYGRNFTINRIREFIGTGQTGTTLLGLKQGAETLGFNARTAKASPEILNRIDEAPLPAIIHWKGHHWVVLYGRKGRKCVIADPAVGIRYLSKADLAEAWSDWATLLLEPDPVRFFAQDQDKIGGFGKFLRRAWNYRNVLFQALILNCVLGLLSLAFPFLMQILTDDVLVRGDTRLLTTVAITVAVMTVVSTILQLVQSNLIANFAQRLELGLILEFGRQILRLPLSYYEARRSGEITSRLQDVQEINQLVSEVVVSLPSQFFIAVISFGFMAFYSWKLTAAAVFFSVIMTLSTIVFFPTLQQKTRNLLVTEAENQGVLVETFKGAITLKTTNAAPQFWEEFQSRFSRFGKLTLSTIQIGIINNNFSGCVSGLSSIALLWFGGMLVTNPAENLSIGQLLAFKAMNDNFLGLISTVVKFVDEFTRVKTATQRLTEVIEATPENQDDKHKASVNISPTADIECSNINFHYPGRMELLEDFSLKIPGGQVIALIGKSGCGKSTLAKLLAGLYTAQSGNIRMGLYNLQDLSLDSLRQQVVLVPQEAHFWSRSIVENFRLGNPQLSFEKIITGCQISGADEFISKLPDKYYTTLGEFGANISGGQRQRLALARGIVNYPPILILDESTAGLDPVSETEVLDNLLKHRQGRTTILISHRPQVIKRADWIVYLENGQVKLQGSQEYLNSIDGKHLNFLSNS
;
A
#
# COMPACT_ATOMS: atom_id res chain seq x y z
N MET A 1 -26.57 7.49 -18.28
CA MET A 1 -25.33 6.74 -17.96
C MET A 1 -25.33 6.35 -16.48
N LYS A 2 -24.71 5.23 -16.09
CA LYS A 2 -24.45 4.92 -14.67
C LYS A 2 -23.33 5.85 -14.19
N TYR A 3 -23.54 6.57 -13.08
CA TYR A 3 -22.52 7.43 -12.48
C TYR A 3 -21.35 6.57 -12.00
N ALA A 4 -20.14 6.87 -12.43
CA ALA A 4 -18.96 6.14 -12.01
C ALA A 4 -18.55 6.60 -10.60
N ASN A 5 -18.17 5.65 -9.74
CA ASN A 5 -17.60 5.97 -8.45
C ASN A 5 -16.46 5.00 -8.16
N VAL A 6 -15.29 5.55 -7.87
CA VAL A 6 -14.12 4.85 -7.39
C VAL A 6 -13.96 5.24 -5.92
N LEU A 7 -13.92 4.23 -5.07
CA LEU A 7 -13.85 4.40 -3.62
C LEU A 7 -12.39 4.63 -3.18
N GLN A 8 -12.17 5.51 -2.22
CA GLN A 8 -10.84 5.82 -1.67
C GLN A 8 -10.26 4.66 -0.84
N HIS A 9 -8.94 4.46 -0.84
CA HIS A 9 -8.31 3.45 0.02
C HIS A 9 -7.98 3.98 1.41
N SER A 10 -7.56 5.24 1.46
CA SER A 10 -7.30 6.01 2.68
C SER A 10 -8.05 7.34 2.63
N GLU A 11 -8.15 8.07 3.73
CA GLU A 11 -8.82 9.38 3.76
C GLU A 11 -8.12 10.42 2.88
N GLU A 12 -6.79 10.34 2.78
CA GLU A 12 -5.97 11.24 1.97
C GLU A 12 -6.23 11.11 0.46
N ASP A 13 -6.79 9.97 0.02
CA ASP A 13 -6.97 9.58 -1.38
C ASP A 13 -8.24 10.16 -2.02
N CYS A 14 -9.04 10.94 -1.30
CA CYS A 14 -10.31 11.48 -1.79
C CYS A 14 -10.18 12.19 -3.15
N GLY A 15 -9.13 13.01 -3.32
CA GLY A 15 -8.83 13.70 -4.57
C GLY A 15 -8.47 12.73 -5.71
N ALA A 16 -7.60 11.75 -5.43
CA ALA A 16 -7.19 10.74 -6.41
C ALA A 16 -8.38 9.89 -6.87
N ALA A 17 -9.24 9.49 -5.93
CA ALA A 17 -10.43 8.72 -6.20
C ALA A 17 -11.48 9.51 -7.00
N CYS A 18 -11.61 10.83 -6.77
CA CYS A 18 -12.44 11.70 -7.60
C CYS A 18 -11.96 11.72 -9.06
N LEU A 19 -10.66 11.92 -9.28
CA LEU A 19 -10.08 11.97 -10.63
C LEU A 19 -10.19 10.60 -11.34
N ALA A 20 -9.96 9.49 -10.62
CA ALA A 20 -10.22 8.14 -11.12
C ALA A 20 -11.69 7.91 -11.50
N SER A 21 -12.63 8.44 -10.71
CA SER A 21 -14.06 8.32 -10.99
C SER A 21 -14.45 9.03 -12.28
N ILE A 22 -13.91 10.24 -12.50
CA ILE A 22 -14.13 11.03 -13.72
C ILE A 22 -13.45 10.37 -14.92
N ALA A 23 -12.21 9.91 -14.80
CA ALA A 23 -11.54 9.17 -15.88
C ALA A 23 -12.33 7.92 -16.30
N LYS A 24 -12.87 7.19 -15.32
CA LYS A 24 -13.72 6.02 -15.55
C LYS A 24 -15.05 6.39 -16.21
N HIS A 25 -15.62 7.55 -15.88
CA HIS A 25 -16.80 8.08 -16.55
C HIS A 25 -16.54 8.31 -18.05
N TYR A 26 -15.36 8.81 -18.41
CA TYR A 26 -14.90 8.99 -19.79
C TYR A 26 -14.29 7.73 -20.42
N GLY A 27 -14.41 6.55 -19.80
CA GLY A 27 -14.05 5.27 -20.38
C GLY A 27 -12.57 4.84 -20.23
N ARG A 28 -11.78 5.52 -19.38
CA ARG A 28 -10.39 5.12 -19.04
C ARG A 28 -10.29 4.70 -17.58
N ASN A 29 -9.61 3.59 -17.31
CA ASN A 29 -9.38 3.13 -15.94
C ASN A 29 -7.94 3.44 -15.53
N PHE A 30 -7.79 4.16 -14.41
CA PHE A 30 -6.50 4.41 -13.76
C PHE A 30 -6.58 3.95 -12.31
N THR A 31 -5.47 3.44 -11.80
CA THR A 31 -5.31 3.04 -10.40
C THR A 31 -5.16 4.27 -9.51
N ILE A 32 -5.59 4.15 -8.25
CA ILE A 32 -5.44 5.24 -7.27
C ILE A 32 -3.96 5.57 -7.06
N ASN A 33 -3.08 4.57 -6.99
CA ASN A 33 -1.64 4.79 -6.82
C ASN A 33 -1.02 5.64 -7.93
N ARG A 34 -1.30 5.33 -9.21
CA ARG A 34 -0.81 6.13 -10.34
C ARG A 34 -1.28 7.58 -10.26
N ILE A 35 -2.55 7.79 -9.90
CA ILE A 35 -3.09 9.12 -9.76
C ILE A 35 -2.46 9.87 -8.57
N ARG A 36 -2.28 9.22 -7.41
CA ARG A 36 -1.62 9.80 -6.22
C ARG A 36 -0.23 10.34 -6.57
N GLU A 37 0.52 9.60 -7.39
CA GLU A 37 1.85 10.02 -7.84
C GLU A 37 1.79 11.29 -8.70
N PHE A 38 0.83 11.40 -9.62
CA PHE A 38 0.69 12.58 -10.47
C PHE A 38 0.15 13.82 -9.74
N ILE A 39 -0.83 13.65 -8.86
CA ILE A 39 -1.42 14.78 -8.12
C ILE A 39 -0.61 15.18 -6.89
N GLY A 40 0.33 14.33 -6.46
CA GLY A 40 1.15 14.57 -5.26
C GLY A 40 0.37 14.41 -3.96
N THR A 41 -0.50 13.40 -3.87
CA THR A 41 -1.22 13.11 -2.62
C THR A 41 -0.22 12.72 -1.53
N GLY A 42 -0.02 13.61 -0.57
CA GLY A 42 0.83 13.39 0.59
C GLY A 42 0.03 12.97 1.83
N GLN A 43 0.70 13.03 2.98
CA GLN A 43 0.12 12.64 4.27
C GLN A 43 -1.01 13.56 4.77
N THR A 44 -1.14 14.76 4.18
CA THR A 44 -2.15 15.78 4.51
C THR A 44 -3.28 15.82 3.48
N GLY A 45 -3.32 14.88 2.53
CA GLY A 45 -4.29 14.86 1.44
C GLY A 45 -3.79 15.53 0.15
N THR A 46 -4.74 16.00 -0.66
CA THR A 46 -4.48 16.51 -2.02
C THR A 46 -4.91 17.97 -2.14
N THR A 47 -4.06 18.81 -2.71
CA THR A 47 -4.36 20.23 -2.98
C THR A 47 -5.12 20.40 -4.30
N LEU A 48 -5.86 21.51 -4.46
CA LEU A 48 -6.51 21.85 -5.73
C LEU A 48 -5.50 22.00 -6.88
N LEU A 49 -4.32 22.56 -6.59
CA LEU A 49 -3.22 22.67 -7.55
C LEU A 49 -2.75 21.29 -8.00
N GLY A 50 -2.57 20.36 -7.07
CA GLY A 50 -2.19 18.98 -7.39
C GLY A 50 -3.23 18.26 -8.24
N LEU A 51 -4.52 18.43 -7.93
CA LEU A 51 -5.60 17.90 -8.76
C LEU A 51 -5.55 18.45 -10.19
N LYS A 52 -5.30 19.75 -10.34
CA LYS A 52 -5.15 20.39 -11.66
C LYS A 52 -3.95 19.81 -12.42
N GLN A 53 -2.76 19.82 -11.81
CA GLN A 53 -1.51 19.34 -12.42
C GLN A 53 -1.60 17.86 -12.82
N GLY A 54 -2.11 17.00 -11.93
CA GLY A 54 -2.25 15.57 -12.25
C GLY A 54 -3.34 15.31 -13.28
N ALA A 55 -4.42 16.10 -13.30
CA ALA A 55 -5.42 16.02 -14.37
C ALA A 55 -4.83 16.38 -15.74
N GLU A 56 -4.04 17.46 -15.82
CA GLU A 56 -3.33 17.86 -17.05
C GLU A 56 -2.34 16.78 -17.50
N THR A 57 -1.64 16.15 -16.56
CA THR A 57 -0.70 15.03 -16.82
C THR A 57 -1.43 13.80 -17.39
N LEU A 58 -2.65 13.53 -16.92
CA LEU A 58 -3.51 12.48 -17.47
C LEU A 58 -4.15 12.84 -18.81
N GLY A 59 -3.94 14.06 -19.31
CA GLY A 59 -4.49 14.55 -20.59
C GLY A 59 -5.86 15.22 -20.48
N PHE A 60 -6.29 15.68 -19.30
CA PHE A 60 -7.46 16.55 -19.19
C PHE A 60 -7.09 18.02 -19.42
N ASN A 61 -8.01 18.76 -20.03
CA ASN A 61 -8.06 20.21 -19.93
C ASN A 61 -8.71 20.58 -18.60
N ALA A 62 -7.88 20.93 -17.61
CA ALA A 62 -8.31 21.21 -16.26
C ALA A 62 -8.40 22.72 -15.99
N ARG A 63 -9.54 23.20 -15.47
CA ARG A 63 -9.74 24.61 -15.10
C ARG A 63 -10.22 24.72 -13.66
N THR A 64 -9.46 25.43 -12.84
CA THR A 64 -9.86 25.79 -11.48
C THR A 64 -10.80 26.98 -11.52
N ALA A 65 -11.96 26.87 -10.86
CA ALA A 65 -12.95 27.93 -10.79
C ALA A 65 -13.48 28.08 -9.36
N LYS A 66 -13.83 29.31 -8.99
CA LYS A 66 -14.64 29.58 -7.80
C LYS A 66 -16.08 29.79 -8.26
N ALA A 67 -16.94 28.83 -7.95
CA ALA A 67 -18.34 28.87 -8.33
C ALA A 67 -19.11 29.93 -7.50
N SER A 68 -20.31 30.28 -7.96
CA SER A 68 -21.26 31.08 -7.20
C SER A 68 -22.47 30.23 -6.81
N PRO A 69 -23.22 30.59 -5.74
CA PRO A 69 -24.43 29.86 -5.35
C PRO A 69 -25.49 29.73 -6.45
N GLU A 70 -25.49 30.66 -7.40
CA GLU A 70 -26.39 30.66 -8.56
C GLU A 70 -26.15 29.47 -9.49
N ILE A 71 -24.96 28.86 -9.49
CA ILE A 71 -24.64 27.68 -10.30
C ILE A 71 -25.57 26.51 -9.99
N LEU A 72 -26.09 26.42 -8.76
CA LEU A 72 -27.04 25.37 -8.37
C LEU A 72 -28.38 25.47 -9.11
N ASN A 73 -28.71 26.64 -9.65
CA ASN A 73 -29.89 26.85 -10.48
C ASN A 73 -29.63 26.59 -11.96
N ARG A 74 -28.38 26.73 -12.41
CA ARG A 74 -27.92 26.54 -13.80
C ARG A 74 -26.91 25.40 -13.93
N ILE A 75 -27.07 24.36 -13.12
CA ILE A 75 -26.09 23.26 -13.01
C ILE A 75 -25.92 22.50 -14.32
N ASP A 76 -26.97 22.52 -15.14
CA ASP A 76 -27.02 21.86 -16.45
C ASP A 76 -26.21 22.62 -17.54
N GLU A 77 -25.77 23.86 -17.26
CA GLU A 77 -24.91 24.67 -18.17
C GLU A 77 -23.40 24.46 -17.94
N ALA A 78 -23.02 23.83 -16.81
CA ALA A 78 -21.61 23.60 -16.48
C ALA A 78 -21.06 22.33 -17.14
N PRO A 79 -19.76 22.29 -17.51
CA PRO A 79 -19.12 21.06 -17.97
C PRO A 79 -19.00 20.07 -16.81
N LEU A 80 -19.87 19.06 -16.80
CA LEU A 80 -19.95 18.01 -15.80
C LEU A 80 -19.53 16.66 -16.40
N PRO A 81 -18.91 15.76 -15.61
CA PRO A 81 -18.68 15.84 -14.16
C PRO A 81 -17.51 16.75 -13.74
N ALA A 82 -17.65 17.40 -12.58
CA ALA A 82 -16.65 18.28 -11.98
C ALA A 82 -16.24 17.82 -10.57
N ILE A 83 -15.05 18.18 -10.11
CA ILE A 83 -14.62 17.93 -8.72
C ILE A 83 -14.91 19.19 -7.89
N ILE A 84 -15.58 19.03 -6.75
CA ILE A 84 -15.89 20.12 -5.82
C ILE A 84 -15.27 19.87 -4.45
N HIS A 85 -14.90 20.95 -3.77
CA HIS A 85 -14.41 20.86 -2.40
C HIS A 85 -15.58 20.71 -1.41
N TRP A 86 -15.46 19.74 -0.52
CA TRP A 86 -16.50 19.28 0.37
C TRP A 86 -16.10 19.53 1.83
N LYS A 87 -16.87 20.36 2.51
CA LYS A 87 -16.72 20.74 3.92
C LYS A 87 -15.33 21.27 4.31
N GLY A 88 -14.55 21.75 3.34
CA GLY A 88 -13.22 22.31 3.60
C GLY A 88 -12.08 21.30 3.76
N HIS A 89 -12.33 19.99 3.68
CA HIS A 89 -11.32 18.95 3.94
C HIS A 89 -11.46 17.68 3.09
N HIS A 90 -12.43 17.61 2.18
CA HIS A 90 -12.70 16.41 1.37
C HIS A 90 -12.99 16.79 -0.07
N TRP A 91 -12.79 15.88 -1.02
CA TRP A 91 -13.11 16.09 -2.44
C TRP A 91 -14.23 15.13 -2.87
N VAL A 92 -15.21 15.64 -3.62
CA VAL A 92 -16.30 14.82 -4.19
C VAL A 92 -16.55 15.16 -5.66
N VAL A 93 -17.11 14.21 -6.42
CA VAL A 93 -17.47 14.43 -7.82
C VAL A 93 -18.94 14.84 -7.92
N LEU A 94 -19.19 15.97 -8.58
CA LEU A 94 -20.52 16.44 -8.94
C LEU A 94 -20.85 15.97 -10.36
N TYR A 95 -21.92 15.19 -10.51
CA TYR A 95 -22.38 14.69 -11.81
C TYR A 95 -23.53 15.50 -12.42
N GLY A 96 -24.22 16.31 -11.61
CA GLY A 96 -25.35 17.13 -12.05
C GLY A 96 -26.60 16.87 -11.23
N ARG A 97 -27.76 16.87 -11.89
CA ARG A 97 -29.07 16.81 -11.22
C ARG A 97 -29.94 15.65 -11.73
N LYS A 98 -30.64 15.00 -10.81
CA LYS A 98 -31.70 14.02 -11.11
C LYS A 98 -32.97 14.43 -10.38
N GLY A 99 -33.91 15.05 -11.11
CA GLY A 99 -35.13 15.61 -10.53
C GLY A 99 -34.83 16.85 -9.65
N ARG A 100 -35.26 16.82 -8.38
CA ARG A 100 -34.99 17.91 -7.42
C ARG A 100 -33.67 17.75 -6.64
N LYS A 101 -32.95 16.64 -6.82
CA LYS A 101 -31.74 16.33 -6.05
C LYS A 101 -30.49 16.40 -6.93
N CYS A 102 -29.40 16.92 -6.36
CA CYS A 102 -28.08 16.89 -6.97
C CYS A 102 -27.44 15.52 -6.74
N VAL A 103 -26.75 15.01 -7.76
CA VAL A 103 -26.06 13.72 -7.71
C VAL A 103 -24.58 13.99 -7.49
N ILE A 104 -24.08 13.53 -6.35
CA ILE A 104 -22.64 13.53 -6.05
C ILE A 104 -22.15 12.10 -5.89
N ALA A 105 -20.90 11.85 -6.28
CA ALA A 105 -20.18 10.64 -5.92
C ALA A 105 -19.12 11.00 -4.87
N ASP A 106 -19.33 10.50 -3.66
CA ASP A 106 -18.44 10.65 -2.52
C ASP A 106 -17.51 9.42 -2.47
N PRO A 107 -16.18 9.60 -2.64
CA PRO A 107 -15.22 8.49 -2.59
C PRO A 107 -15.23 7.68 -1.28
N ALA A 108 -15.68 8.28 -0.17
CA ALA A 108 -15.79 7.58 1.10
C ALA A 108 -17.05 6.71 1.16
N VAL A 109 -18.19 7.29 0.77
CA VAL A 109 -19.53 6.73 1.05
C VAL A 109 -20.16 6.03 -0.15
N GLY A 110 -20.00 6.56 -1.36
CA GLY A 110 -20.79 6.14 -2.52
C GLY A 110 -21.50 7.29 -3.24
N ILE A 111 -22.46 6.94 -4.10
CA ILE A 111 -23.32 7.92 -4.76
C ILE A 111 -24.35 8.43 -3.77
N ARG A 112 -24.48 9.76 -3.64
CA ARG A 112 -25.44 10.43 -2.77
C ARG A 112 -26.35 11.34 -3.58
N TYR A 113 -27.59 11.45 -3.12
CA TYR A 113 -28.62 12.33 -3.70
C TYR A 113 -28.99 13.38 -2.66
N LEU A 114 -28.55 14.61 -2.87
CA LEU A 114 -28.67 15.69 -1.89
C LEU A 114 -29.62 16.78 -2.35
N SER A 115 -30.21 17.51 -1.41
CA SER A 115 -30.94 18.73 -1.73
C SER A 115 -29.96 19.86 -2.10
N LYS A 116 -30.47 20.92 -2.76
CA LYS A 116 -29.64 22.10 -3.09
C LYS A 116 -29.10 22.79 -1.83
N ALA A 117 -29.89 22.83 -0.76
CA ALA A 117 -29.50 23.45 0.50
C ALA A 117 -28.33 22.67 1.14
N ASP A 118 -28.45 21.35 1.24
CA ASP A 118 -27.41 20.50 1.83
C ASP A 118 -26.09 20.58 1.03
N LEU A 119 -26.19 20.68 -0.31
CA LEU A 119 -25.04 20.83 -1.18
C LEU A 119 -24.37 22.21 -0.98
N ALA A 120 -25.14 23.29 -0.86
CA ALA A 120 -24.60 24.63 -0.62
C ALA A 120 -23.93 24.75 0.75
N GLU A 121 -24.49 24.13 1.79
CA GLU A 121 -23.90 24.11 3.13
C GLU A 121 -22.57 23.33 3.14
N ALA A 122 -22.52 22.20 2.43
CA ALA A 122 -21.32 21.39 2.35
C ALA A 122 -20.25 21.96 1.41
N TRP A 123 -20.63 22.74 0.39
CA TRP A 123 -19.73 23.34 -0.59
C TRP A 123 -19.43 24.81 -0.24
N SER A 124 -18.83 25.02 0.93
CA SER A 124 -18.74 26.33 1.58
C SER A 124 -17.81 27.34 0.89
N ASP A 125 -16.71 26.89 0.30
CA ASP A 125 -15.70 27.75 -0.35
C ASP A 125 -15.90 27.91 -1.87
N TRP A 126 -16.88 27.17 -2.42
CA TRP A 126 -17.22 27.12 -3.84
C TRP A 126 -16.05 26.74 -4.77
N ALA A 127 -14.99 26.11 -4.24
CA ALA A 127 -13.86 25.68 -5.04
C ALA A 127 -14.25 24.51 -5.96
N THR A 128 -13.92 24.63 -7.25
CA THR A 128 -14.24 23.65 -8.30
C THR A 128 -13.04 23.38 -9.19
N LEU A 129 -12.94 22.14 -9.66
CA LEU A 129 -12.12 21.77 -10.80
C LEU A 129 -13.02 21.23 -11.92
N LEU A 130 -13.06 21.95 -13.03
CA LEU A 130 -13.72 21.54 -14.26
C LEU A 130 -12.74 20.73 -15.10
N LEU A 131 -13.21 19.62 -15.66
CA LEU A 131 -12.39 18.63 -16.36
C LEU A 131 -13.03 18.22 -17.67
N GLU A 132 -12.34 18.47 -18.77
CA GLU A 132 -12.71 18.01 -20.11
C GLU A 132 -11.58 17.16 -20.68
N PRO A 133 -11.84 15.92 -21.14
CA PRO A 133 -10.79 15.08 -21.70
C PRO A 133 -10.29 15.67 -23.02
N ASP A 134 -8.97 15.84 -23.17
CA ASP A 134 -8.38 16.17 -24.46
C ASP A 134 -8.55 14.98 -25.43
N PRO A 135 -9.08 15.19 -26.64
CA PRO A 135 -9.42 14.11 -27.56
C PRO A 135 -8.19 13.30 -28.02
N VAL A 136 -6.98 13.85 -27.93
CA VAL A 136 -5.73 13.18 -28.32
C VAL A 136 -5.00 12.67 -27.08
N ARG A 137 -4.68 13.56 -26.13
CA ARG A 137 -3.79 13.22 -25.00
C ARG A 137 -4.43 12.21 -24.04
N PHE A 138 -5.70 12.41 -23.67
CA PHE A 138 -6.38 11.55 -22.71
C PHE A 138 -6.58 10.13 -23.24
N PHE A 139 -6.96 10.00 -24.51
CA PHE A 139 -7.21 8.69 -25.13
C PHE A 139 -5.93 8.00 -25.64
N ALA A 140 -4.80 8.70 -25.70
CA ALA A 140 -3.50 8.08 -25.95
C ALA A 140 -2.94 7.35 -24.71
N GLN A 141 -3.37 7.71 -23.50
CA GLN A 141 -2.89 7.09 -22.26
C GLN A 141 -3.29 5.62 -22.15
N ASP A 142 -2.32 4.77 -21.79
CA ASP A 142 -2.59 3.36 -21.49
C ASP A 142 -3.52 3.21 -20.30
N GLN A 143 -4.48 2.29 -20.42
CA GLN A 143 -5.36 1.93 -19.33
C GLN A 143 -4.63 1.04 -18.34
N ASP A 144 -4.74 1.37 -17.06
CA ASP A 144 -4.23 0.51 -16.01
C ASP A 144 -5.10 -0.75 -15.94
N LYS A 145 -4.44 -1.91 -16.01
CA LYS A 145 -5.11 -3.19 -15.81
C LYS A 145 -5.30 -3.39 -14.31
N ILE A 146 -6.39 -2.86 -13.74
CA ILE A 146 -6.75 -3.10 -12.33
C ILE A 146 -6.80 -4.62 -12.11
N GLY A 147 -5.74 -5.17 -11.51
CA GLY A 147 -5.59 -6.59 -11.29
C GLY A 147 -6.66 -7.08 -10.33
N GLY A 148 -7.64 -7.82 -10.86
CA GLY A 148 -8.63 -8.49 -10.03
C GLY A 148 -8.08 -9.76 -9.37
N PHE A 149 -8.92 -10.36 -8.53
CA PHE A 149 -8.70 -11.67 -7.90
C PHE A 149 -8.28 -12.78 -8.89
N GLY A 150 -8.56 -12.62 -10.19
CA GLY A 150 -8.10 -13.53 -11.26
C GLY A 150 -6.57 -13.67 -11.37
N LYS A 151 -5.78 -12.62 -11.12
CA LYS A 151 -4.30 -12.73 -11.12
C LYS A 151 -3.81 -13.55 -9.93
N PHE A 152 -4.48 -13.42 -8.78
CA PHE A 152 -4.21 -14.22 -7.61
C PHE A 152 -4.52 -15.70 -7.84
N LEU A 153 -5.67 -16.01 -8.46
CA LEU A 153 -6.01 -17.37 -8.92
C LEU A 153 -4.93 -17.95 -9.84
N ARG A 154 -4.37 -17.15 -10.76
CA ARG A 154 -3.27 -17.59 -11.62
C ARG A 154 -2.00 -17.92 -10.83
N ARG A 155 -1.69 -17.19 -9.76
CA ARG A 155 -0.57 -17.49 -8.84
C ARG A 155 -0.82 -18.78 -8.07
N ALA A 156 -2.03 -18.97 -7.55
CA ALA A 156 -2.45 -20.21 -6.88
C ALA A 156 -2.38 -21.42 -7.82
N TRP A 157 -2.71 -21.23 -9.11
CA TRP A 157 -2.66 -22.28 -10.13
C TRP A 157 -1.27 -22.88 -10.36
N ASN A 158 -0.20 -22.15 -10.06
CA ASN A 158 1.17 -22.71 -10.10
C ASN A 158 1.32 -23.92 -9.16
N TYR A 159 0.49 -24.00 -8.12
CA TYR A 159 0.43 -25.10 -7.16
C TYR A 159 -0.71 -26.10 -7.43
N ARG A 160 -1.18 -26.18 -8.69
CA ARG A 160 -2.29 -27.06 -9.11
C ARG A 160 -2.18 -28.51 -8.64
N ASN A 161 -0.97 -29.06 -8.51
CA ASN A 161 -0.79 -30.43 -8.05
C ASN A 161 -1.23 -30.62 -6.59
N VAL A 162 -0.88 -29.67 -5.72
CA VAL A 162 -1.29 -29.69 -4.31
C VAL A 162 -2.79 -29.41 -4.18
N LEU A 163 -3.30 -28.45 -4.97
CA LEU A 163 -4.74 -28.18 -5.04
C LEU A 163 -5.54 -29.41 -5.50
N PHE A 164 -5.03 -30.15 -6.48
CA PHE A 164 -5.66 -31.37 -6.97
C PHE A 164 -5.65 -32.50 -5.93
N GLN A 165 -4.54 -32.70 -5.23
CA GLN A 165 -4.46 -33.65 -4.10
C GLN A 165 -5.44 -33.26 -2.98
N ALA A 166 -5.51 -31.98 -2.62
CA ALA A 166 -6.44 -31.47 -1.63
C ALA A 166 -7.90 -31.66 -2.05
N LEU A 167 -8.22 -31.45 -3.34
CA LEU A 167 -9.54 -31.69 -3.91
C LEU A 167 -9.94 -33.18 -3.83
N ILE A 168 -9.03 -34.10 -4.15
CA ILE A 168 -9.28 -35.54 -4.01
C ILE A 168 -9.56 -35.91 -2.55
N LEU A 169 -8.72 -35.43 -1.62
CA LEU A 169 -8.92 -35.66 -0.19
C LEU A 169 -10.27 -35.10 0.29
N ASN A 170 -10.66 -33.92 -0.20
CA ASN A 170 -11.97 -33.31 0.06
C ASN A 170 -13.13 -34.18 -0.41
N CYS A 171 -13.04 -34.74 -1.63
CA CYS A 171 -14.06 -35.63 -2.15
C CYS A 171 -14.15 -36.92 -1.32
N VAL A 172 -13.02 -37.52 -0.94
CA VAL A 172 -13.00 -38.73 -0.10
C VAL A 172 -13.59 -38.46 1.29
N LEU A 173 -13.18 -37.37 1.94
CA LEU A 173 -13.75 -36.94 3.22
C LEU A 173 -15.26 -36.66 3.10
N GLY A 174 -15.69 -36.05 2.00
CA GLY A 174 -17.10 -35.83 1.73
C GLY A 174 -17.91 -37.12 1.57
N LEU A 175 -17.37 -38.11 0.86
CA LEU A 175 -17.99 -39.44 0.74
C LEU A 175 -18.09 -40.15 2.10
N LEU A 176 -17.05 -40.09 2.92
CA LEU A 176 -17.07 -40.66 4.27
C LEU A 176 -18.11 -39.96 5.17
N SER A 177 -18.23 -38.63 5.05
CA SER A 177 -19.23 -37.85 5.78
C SER A 177 -20.67 -38.22 5.40
N LEU A 178 -20.93 -38.53 4.13
CA LEU A 178 -22.24 -38.97 3.63
C LEU A 178 -22.66 -40.35 4.16
N ALA A 179 -21.74 -41.19 4.61
CA ALA A 179 -22.08 -42.51 5.15
C ALA A 179 -22.80 -42.41 6.50
N PHE A 180 -22.56 -41.36 7.29
CA PHE A 180 -23.14 -41.21 8.63
C PHE A 180 -24.69 -41.16 8.62
N PRO A 181 -25.36 -40.36 7.78
CA PRO A 181 -26.82 -40.42 7.61
C PRO A 181 -27.35 -41.84 7.33
N PHE A 182 -26.71 -42.60 6.43
CA PHE A 182 -27.16 -43.95 6.09
C PHE A 182 -26.93 -44.96 7.22
N LEU A 183 -25.80 -44.86 7.93
CA LEU A 183 -25.54 -45.70 9.11
C LEU A 183 -26.54 -45.43 10.23
N MET A 184 -26.96 -44.16 10.41
CA MET A 184 -28.02 -43.81 11.36
C MET A 184 -29.39 -44.38 10.96
N GLN A 185 -29.69 -44.44 9.66
CA GLN A 185 -30.90 -45.12 9.17
C GLN A 185 -30.86 -46.61 9.48
N ILE A 186 -29.77 -47.32 9.13
CA ILE A 186 -29.61 -48.76 9.38
C ILE A 186 -29.69 -49.06 10.89
N LEU A 187 -29.04 -48.24 11.71
CA LEU A 187 -29.09 -48.34 13.17
C LEU A 187 -30.53 -48.26 13.70
N THR A 188 -31.35 -47.39 13.11
CA THR A 188 -32.72 -47.16 13.57
C THR A 188 -33.68 -48.21 13.03
N ASP A 189 -33.67 -48.46 11.72
CA ASP A 189 -34.67 -49.30 11.04
C ASP A 189 -34.39 -50.80 11.18
N ASP A 190 -33.13 -51.22 11.16
CA ASP A 190 -32.76 -52.64 11.21
C ASP A 190 -32.27 -53.06 12.60
N VAL A 191 -31.42 -52.26 13.25
CA VAL A 191 -30.77 -52.67 14.51
C VAL A 191 -31.68 -52.46 15.72
N LEU A 192 -32.20 -51.25 15.91
CA LEU A 192 -33.03 -50.90 17.07
C LEU A 192 -34.41 -51.58 17.03
N VAL A 193 -35.01 -51.70 15.85
CA VAL A 193 -36.33 -52.35 15.69
C VAL A 193 -36.22 -53.88 15.83
N ARG A 194 -35.16 -54.51 15.32
CA ARG A 194 -34.99 -55.99 15.40
C ARG A 194 -34.23 -56.47 16.65
N GLY A 195 -33.61 -55.56 17.41
CA GLY A 195 -32.84 -55.89 18.62
C GLY A 195 -31.51 -56.63 18.36
N ASP A 196 -30.93 -56.50 17.16
CA ASP A 196 -29.73 -57.25 16.77
C ASP A 196 -28.44 -56.61 17.35
N THR A 197 -27.97 -57.14 18.48
CA THR A 197 -26.76 -56.66 19.17
C THR A 197 -25.46 -56.88 18.37
N ARG A 198 -25.45 -57.84 17.41
CA ARG A 198 -24.28 -58.07 16.55
C ARG A 198 -24.20 -57.02 15.44
N LEU A 199 -25.33 -56.66 14.83
CA LEU A 199 -25.38 -55.54 13.88
C LEU A 199 -25.08 -54.21 14.58
N LEU A 200 -25.57 -54.02 15.81
CA LEU A 200 -25.26 -52.83 16.64
C LEU A 200 -23.76 -52.64 16.83
N THR A 201 -23.07 -53.70 17.30
CA THR A 201 -21.62 -53.66 17.51
C THR A 201 -20.86 -53.46 16.21
N THR A 202 -21.31 -54.05 15.10
CA THR A 202 -20.70 -53.87 13.77
C THR A 202 -20.83 -52.42 13.27
N VAL A 203 -22.02 -51.81 13.39
CA VAL A 203 -22.24 -50.40 13.03
C VAL A 203 -21.41 -49.48 13.90
N ALA A 204 -21.35 -49.72 15.22
CA ALA A 204 -20.53 -48.93 16.15
C ALA A 204 -19.04 -48.98 15.82
N ILE A 205 -18.49 -50.18 15.55
CA ILE A 205 -17.09 -50.35 15.12
C ILE A 205 -16.85 -49.64 13.78
N THR A 206 -17.79 -49.76 12.83
CA THR A 206 -17.69 -49.08 11.53
C THR A 206 -17.62 -47.57 11.68
N VAL A 207 -18.51 -46.96 12.48
CA VAL A 207 -18.50 -45.51 12.75
C VAL A 207 -17.19 -45.09 13.44
N ALA A 208 -16.71 -45.88 14.41
CA ALA A 208 -15.44 -45.59 15.10
C ALA A 208 -14.25 -45.62 14.13
N VAL A 209 -14.14 -46.65 13.29
CA VAL A 209 -13.09 -46.77 12.28
C VAL A 209 -13.18 -45.62 11.26
N MET A 210 -14.38 -45.32 10.76
CA MET A 210 -14.59 -44.21 9.83
C MET A 210 -14.20 -42.86 10.42
N THR A 211 -14.47 -42.64 11.71
CA THR A 211 -14.07 -41.40 12.42
C THR A 211 -12.55 -41.29 12.51
N VAL A 212 -11.87 -42.38 12.87
CA VAL A 212 -10.39 -42.42 12.94
C VAL A 212 -9.77 -42.16 11.55
N VAL A 213 -10.26 -42.85 10.52
CA VAL A 213 -9.79 -42.66 9.13
C VAL A 213 -10.03 -41.23 8.66
N SER A 214 -11.23 -40.68 8.89
CA SER A 214 -11.55 -39.30 8.50
C SER A 214 -10.65 -38.29 9.21
N THR A 215 -10.38 -38.48 10.50
CA THR A 215 -9.47 -37.63 11.28
C THR A 215 -8.04 -37.66 10.73
N ILE A 216 -7.52 -38.85 10.37
CA ILE A 216 -6.18 -39.00 9.78
C ILE A 216 -6.11 -38.29 8.41
N LEU A 217 -7.12 -38.50 7.55
CA LEU A 217 -7.19 -37.86 6.25
C LEU A 217 -7.28 -36.32 6.38
N GLN A 218 -8.06 -35.82 7.34
CA GLN A 218 -8.20 -34.40 7.62
C GLN A 218 -6.88 -33.80 8.16
N LEU A 219 -6.09 -34.56 8.92
CA LEU A 219 -4.76 -34.14 9.38
C LEU A 219 -3.80 -34.00 8.19
N VAL A 220 -3.76 -35.00 7.29
CA VAL A 220 -2.93 -34.95 6.07
C VAL A 220 -3.33 -33.77 5.19
N GLN A 221 -4.63 -33.60 4.98
CA GLN A 221 -5.17 -32.49 4.20
C GLN A 221 -4.81 -31.12 4.81
N SER A 222 -5.03 -30.93 6.11
CA SER A 222 -4.73 -29.67 6.79
C SER A 222 -3.25 -29.30 6.67
N ASN A 223 -2.35 -30.28 6.78
CA ASN A 223 -0.91 -30.06 6.61
C ASN A 223 -0.53 -29.74 5.16
N LEU A 224 -1.13 -30.41 4.17
CA LEU A 224 -0.90 -30.10 2.76
C LEU A 224 -1.31 -28.65 2.43
N ILE A 225 -2.47 -28.22 2.95
CA ILE A 225 -3.00 -26.88 2.70
C ILE A 225 -2.19 -25.82 3.45
N ALA A 226 -1.78 -26.08 4.69
CA ALA A 226 -0.88 -25.19 5.43
C ALA A 226 0.45 -24.96 4.69
N ASN A 227 1.05 -26.02 4.14
CA ASN A 227 2.27 -25.91 3.33
C ASN A 227 2.05 -25.10 2.05
N PHE A 228 0.91 -25.27 1.37
CA PHE A 228 0.55 -24.47 0.21
C PHE A 228 0.35 -23.00 0.56
N ALA A 229 -0.40 -22.70 1.63
CA ALA A 229 -0.65 -21.35 2.11
C ALA A 229 0.65 -20.62 2.44
N GLN A 230 1.59 -21.27 3.16
CA GLN A 230 2.89 -20.68 3.49
C GLN A 230 3.76 -20.39 2.26
N ARG A 231 3.74 -21.27 1.24
CA ARG A 231 4.46 -21.02 -0.02
C ARG A 231 3.87 -19.86 -0.82
N LEU A 232 2.54 -19.74 -0.81
CA LEU A 232 1.84 -18.63 -1.44
C LEU A 232 2.13 -17.31 -0.72
N GLU A 233 2.10 -17.31 0.61
CA GLU A 233 2.46 -16.20 1.48
C GLU A 233 3.86 -15.66 1.18
N LEU A 234 4.87 -16.53 1.25
CA LEU A 234 6.25 -16.16 0.99
C LEU A 234 6.43 -15.61 -0.42
N GLY A 235 5.77 -16.20 -1.42
CA GLY A 235 5.78 -15.70 -2.79
C GLY A 235 5.28 -14.26 -2.91
N LEU A 236 4.15 -13.95 -2.26
CA LEU A 236 3.58 -12.60 -2.24
C LEU A 236 4.47 -11.61 -1.49
N ILE A 237 5.02 -11.98 -0.33
CA ILE A 237 5.93 -11.12 0.45
C ILE A 237 7.19 -10.79 -0.36
N LEU A 238 7.79 -11.77 -1.03
CA LEU A 238 8.99 -11.55 -1.85
C LEU A 238 8.71 -10.71 -3.09
N GLU A 239 7.55 -10.89 -3.74
CA GLU A 239 7.12 -10.08 -4.89
C GLU A 239 6.89 -8.62 -4.47
N PHE A 240 6.15 -8.41 -3.38
CA PHE A 240 5.93 -7.10 -2.78
C PHE A 240 7.24 -6.42 -2.36
N GLY A 241 8.11 -7.14 -1.64
CA GLY A 241 9.40 -6.63 -1.19
C GLY A 241 10.32 -6.25 -2.36
N ARG A 242 10.40 -7.10 -3.40
CA ARG A 242 11.16 -6.78 -4.62
C ARG A 242 10.62 -5.53 -5.30
N GLN A 243 9.30 -5.37 -5.36
CA GLN A 243 8.70 -4.23 -6.02
C GLN A 243 8.95 -2.94 -5.26
N ILE A 244 8.74 -2.92 -3.93
CA ILE A 244 9.02 -1.75 -3.10
C ILE A 244 10.41 -1.21 -3.36
N LEU A 245 11.43 -2.07 -3.38
CA LEU A 245 12.83 -1.68 -3.59
C LEU A 245 13.13 -1.04 -4.97
N ARG A 246 12.19 -1.06 -5.91
CA ARG A 246 12.30 -0.48 -7.25
C ARG A 246 11.39 0.73 -7.47
N LEU A 247 10.61 1.13 -6.46
CA LEU A 247 9.73 2.28 -6.57
C LEU A 247 10.53 3.59 -6.43
N PRO A 248 10.11 4.66 -7.10
CA PRO A 248 10.80 5.94 -7.04
C PRO A 248 10.72 6.58 -5.65
N LEU A 249 11.64 7.51 -5.35
CA LEU A 249 11.70 8.21 -4.05
C LEU A 249 10.38 8.92 -3.69
N SER A 250 9.67 9.46 -4.68
CA SER A 250 8.36 10.10 -4.51
C SER A 250 7.34 9.18 -3.84
N TYR A 251 7.39 7.87 -4.13
CA TYR A 251 6.50 6.88 -3.52
C TYR A 251 6.67 6.81 -2.00
N TYR A 252 7.92 6.89 -1.52
CA TYR A 252 8.27 6.83 -0.11
C TYR A 252 7.98 8.14 0.63
N GLU A 253 8.29 9.28 0.01
CA GLU A 253 8.04 10.60 0.63
C GLU A 253 6.51 10.89 0.75
N ALA A 254 5.69 10.32 -0.14
CA ALA A 254 4.23 10.51 -0.12
C ALA A 254 3.48 9.66 0.91
N ARG A 255 4.04 8.52 1.36
CA ARG A 255 3.34 7.52 2.18
C ARG A 255 3.89 7.42 3.59
N ARG A 256 3.05 7.01 4.54
CA ARG A 256 3.49 6.70 5.91
C ARG A 256 4.08 5.30 5.95
N SER A 257 5.10 5.08 6.79
CA SER A 257 5.67 3.74 7.00
C SER A 257 4.61 2.73 7.47
N GLY A 258 3.67 3.17 8.31
CA GLY A 258 2.54 2.36 8.78
C GLY A 258 1.60 1.88 7.66
N GLU A 259 1.44 2.67 6.60
CA GLU A 259 0.64 2.28 5.44
C GLU A 259 1.29 1.06 4.74
N ILE A 260 2.61 1.10 4.55
CA ILE A 260 3.35 0.00 3.91
C ILE A 260 3.37 -1.26 4.76
N THR A 261 3.54 -1.15 6.08
CA THR A 261 3.47 -2.31 6.98
C THR A 261 2.08 -2.95 7.00
N SER A 262 1.01 -2.15 6.96
CA SER A 262 -0.36 -2.66 6.87
C SER A 262 -0.59 -3.45 5.57
N ARG A 263 0.01 -3.05 4.45
CA ARG A 263 -0.06 -3.80 3.18
C ARG A 263 0.64 -5.16 3.24
N LEU A 264 1.64 -5.30 4.09
CA LEU A 264 2.31 -6.59 4.31
C LEU A 264 1.45 -7.49 5.22
N GLN A 265 0.74 -6.93 6.19
CA GLN A 265 -0.26 -7.65 6.99
C GLN A 265 -1.46 -8.12 6.14
N ASP A 266 -1.87 -7.33 5.14
CA ASP A 266 -2.91 -7.72 4.17
C ASP A 266 -2.58 -9.07 3.48
N VAL A 267 -1.30 -9.46 3.36
CA VAL A 267 -0.91 -10.76 2.79
C VAL A 267 -1.40 -11.92 3.65
N GLN A 268 -1.35 -11.78 4.98
CA GLN A 268 -1.80 -12.83 5.92
C GLN A 268 -3.31 -13.09 5.77
N GLU A 269 -4.08 -12.02 5.59
CA GLU A 269 -5.53 -12.09 5.35
C GLU A 269 -5.87 -12.84 4.06
N ILE A 270 -5.10 -12.61 3.00
CA ILE A 270 -5.26 -13.34 1.73
C ILE A 270 -5.04 -14.84 1.95
N ASN A 271 -4.02 -15.24 2.73
CA ASN A 271 -3.71 -16.66 2.97
C ASN A 271 -4.74 -17.37 3.83
N GLN A 272 -5.38 -16.68 4.78
CA GLN A 272 -6.46 -17.24 5.58
C GLN A 272 -7.62 -17.70 4.69
N LEU A 273 -8.12 -16.82 3.82
CA LEU A 273 -9.19 -17.17 2.87
C LEU A 273 -8.80 -18.32 1.95
N VAL A 274 -7.56 -18.35 1.45
CA VAL A 274 -7.13 -19.45 0.59
C VAL A 274 -7.15 -20.78 1.31
N SER A 275 -6.73 -20.79 2.57
CA SER A 275 -6.76 -21.98 3.39
C SER A 275 -8.21 -22.42 3.62
N GLU A 276 -9.11 -21.51 3.95
CA GLU A 276 -10.53 -21.83 4.21
C GLU A 276 -11.28 -22.26 2.95
N VAL A 277 -11.09 -21.58 1.82
CA VAL A 277 -11.75 -21.87 0.55
C VAL A 277 -11.30 -23.20 -0.04
N VAL A 278 -10.00 -23.50 0.01
CA VAL A 278 -9.46 -24.75 -0.55
C VAL A 278 -9.86 -25.96 0.29
N VAL A 279 -9.98 -25.81 1.62
CA VAL A 279 -10.43 -26.89 2.52
C VAL A 279 -11.95 -27.08 2.41
N SER A 280 -12.73 -26.06 2.71
CA SER A 280 -14.12 -26.26 3.15
C SER A 280 -15.15 -26.20 2.02
N LEU A 281 -14.94 -25.33 1.03
CA LEU A 281 -15.99 -25.02 0.05
C LEU A 281 -16.24 -26.19 -0.93
N PRO A 282 -15.22 -26.82 -1.56
CA PRO A 282 -15.44 -27.93 -2.49
C PRO A 282 -16.02 -29.17 -1.82
N SER A 283 -15.52 -29.54 -0.63
CA SER A 283 -16.00 -30.72 0.12
C SER A 283 -17.46 -30.54 0.53
N GLN A 284 -17.80 -29.41 1.14
CA GLN A 284 -19.18 -29.14 1.54
C GLN A 284 -20.14 -28.98 0.36
N PHE A 285 -19.68 -28.38 -0.74
CA PHE A 285 -20.49 -28.32 -1.96
C PHE A 285 -20.84 -29.73 -2.46
N PHE A 286 -19.85 -30.63 -2.52
CA PHE A 286 -20.06 -32.01 -2.94
C PHE A 286 -21.00 -32.77 -1.98
N ILE A 287 -20.78 -32.66 -0.66
CA ILE A 287 -21.64 -33.29 0.36
C ILE A 287 -23.08 -32.77 0.24
N ALA A 288 -23.27 -31.46 0.11
CA ALA A 288 -24.59 -30.83 0.06
C ALA A 288 -25.34 -31.19 -1.22
N VAL A 289 -24.68 -31.24 -2.39
CA VAL A 289 -25.32 -31.64 -3.65
C VAL A 289 -25.81 -33.08 -3.59
N ILE A 290 -25.00 -34.00 -3.07
CA ILE A 290 -25.41 -35.40 -2.93
C ILE A 290 -26.49 -35.57 -1.87
N SER A 291 -26.33 -34.90 -0.72
CA SER A 291 -27.34 -34.89 0.36
C SER A 291 -28.68 -34.37 -0.16
N PHE A 292 -28.68 -33.29 -0.93
CA PHE A 292 -29.88 -32.72 -1.54
C PHE A 292 -30.55 -33.70 -2.52
N GLY A 293 -29.77 -34.42 -3.34
CA GLY A 293 -30.28 -35.46 -4.22
C GLY A 293 -30.99 -36.59 -3.47
N PHE A 294 -30.40 -37.09 -2.38
CA PHE A 294 -31.02 -38.11 -1.53
C PHE A 294 -32.23 -37.59 -0.77
N MET A 295 -32.20 -36.35 -0.27
CA MET A 295 -33.36 -35.70 0.36
C MET A 295 -34.55 -35.67 -0.59
N ALA A 296 -34.33 -35.25 -1.85
CA ALA A 296 -35.38 -35.21 -2.87
C ALA A 296 -35.92 -36.60 -3.22
N PHE A 297 -35.06 -37.63 -3.19
CA PHE A 297 -35.46 -39.03 -3.37
C PHE A 297 -36.29 -39.56 -2.20
N TYR A 298 -35.98 -39.20 -0.96
CA TYR A 298 -36.74 -39.65 0.23
C TYR A 298 -38.11 -39.00 0.33
N SER A 299 -38.21 -37.68 0.20
CA SER A 299 -39.51 -36.99 0.18
C SER A 299 -39.37 -35.58 -0.36
N TRP A 300 -39.95 -35.34 -1.54
CA TRP A 300 -40.01 -33.99 -2.14
C TRP A 300 -40.72 -32.97 -1.23
N LYS A 301 -41.71 -33.39 -0.43
CA LYS A 301 -42.45 -32.50 0.48
C LYS A 301 -41.53 -31.98 1.60
N LEU A 302 -40.70 -32.85 2.19
CA LEU A 302 -39.72 -32.46 3.20
C LEU A 302 -38.60 -31.62 2.59
N THR A 303 -38.15 -31.94 1.38
CA THR A 303 -37.14 -31.14 0.67
C THR A 303 -37.62 -29.72 0.40
N ALA A 304 -38.88 -29.54 -0.02
CA ALA A 304 -39.46 -28.20 -0.23
C ALA A 304 -39.47 -27.38 1.07
N ALA A 305 -39.80 -28.00 2.21
CA ALA A 305 -39.72 -27.34 3.51
C ALA A 305 -38.28 -26.94 3.89
N ALA A 306 -37.31 -27.85 3.68
CA ALA A 306 -35.89 -27.57 3.92
C ALA A 306 -35.37 -26.40 3.05
N VAL A 307 -35.74 -26.37 1.77
CA VAL A 307 -35.37 -25.29 0.84
C VAL A 307 -35.98 -23.95 1.27
N PHE A 308 -37.23 -23.95 1.74
CA PHE A 308 -37.88 -22.73 2.23
C PHE A 308 -37.10 -22.08 3.39
N PHE A 309 -36.72 -22.85 4.41
CA PHE A 309 -35.90 -22.33 5.52
C PHE A 309 -34.50 -21.90 5.05
N SER A 310 -33.92 -22.63 4.11
CA SER A 310 -32.62 -22.30 3.50
C SER A 310 -32.63 -20.97 2.74
N VAL A 311 -33.73 -20.68 2.02
CA VAL A 311 -33.93 -19.38 1.33
C VAL A 311 -34.06 -18.24 2.35
N ILE A 312 -34.80 -18.44 3.44
CA ILE A 312 -34.93 -17.45 4.52
C ILE A 312 -33.56 -17.13 5.13
N MET A 313 -32.76 -18.15 5.43
CA MET A 313 -31.40 -17.99 5.96
C MET A 313 -30.50 -17.21 4.99
N THR A 314 -30.55 -17.54 3.70
CA THR A 314 -29.74 -16.88 2.65
C THR A 314 -30.16 -15.42 2.47
N LEU A 315 -31.46 -15.13 2.46
CA LEU A 315 -31.99 -13.78 2.28
C LEU A 315 -31.51 -12.83 3.39
N SER A 316 -31.48 -13.30 4.64
CA SER A 316 -30.95 -12.53 5.77
C SER A 316 -29.51 -12.08 5.52
N THR A 317 -28.64 -12.98 5.08
CA THR A 317 -27.23 -12.65 4.81
C THR A 317 -27.08 -11.62 3.69
N ILE A 318 -27.84 -11.77 2.58
CA ILE A 318 -27.77 -10.85 1.44
C ILE A 318 -28.15 -9.42 1.85
N VAL A 319 -29.12 -9.27 2.76
CA VAL A 319 -29.55 -7.95 3.25
C VAL A 319 -28.46 -7.25 4.07
N PHE A 320 -27.72 -7.98 4.91
CA PHE A 320 -26.65 -7.40 5.74
C PHE A 320 -25.33 -7.16 4.98
N PHE A 321 -25.13 -7.84 3.85
CA PHE A 321 -23.91 -7.79 3.05
C PHE A 321 -23.38 -6.38 2.75
N PRO A 322 -24.14 -5.43 2.16
CA PRO A 322 -23.60 -4.11 1.81
C PRO A 322 -23.11 -3.32 3.03
N THR A 323 -23.81 -3.45 4.16
CA THR A 323 -23.45 -2.80 5.43
C THR A 323 -22.15 -3.37 5.99
N LEU A 324 -21.99 -4.69 5.92
CA LEU A 324 -20.77 -5.38 6.35
C LEU A 324 -19.56 -4.91 5.54
N GLN A 325 -19.68 -4.87 4.20
CA GLN A 325 -18.59 -4.40 3.33
C GLN A 325 -18.13 -2.98 3.70
N GLN A 326 -19.08 -2.08 3.94
CA GLN A 326 -18.77 -0.68 4.26
C GLN A 326 -18.08 -0.56 5.62
N LYS A 327 -18.55 -1.29 6.64
CA LYS A 327 -17.95 -1.28 7.97
C LYS A 327 -16.57 -1.92 8.01
N THR A 328 -16.37 -3.05 7.35
CA THR A 328 -15.06 -3.72 7.25
C THR A 328 -14.02 -2.81 6.60
N ARG A 329 -14.39 -2.06 5.56
CA ARG A 329 -13.49 -1.07 4.96
C ARG A 329 -13.11 0.05 5.93
N ASN A 330 -14.09 0.63 6.62
CA ASN A 330 -13.83 1.70 7.60
C ASN A 330 -12.95 1.22 8.76
N LEU A 331 -13.10 -0.06 9.15
CA LEU A 331 -12.25 -0.70 10.16
C LEU A 331 -10.80 -0.75 9.70
N LEU A 332 -10.53 -1.24 8.47
CA LEU A 332 -9.16 -1.35 7.93
C LEU A 332 -8.46 0.03 7.80
N VAL A 333 -9.20 1.09 7.46
CA VAL A 333 -8.64 2.45 7.41
C VAL A 333 -8.29 2.96 8.80
N THR A 334 -9.22 2.82 9.75
CA THR A 334 -9.02 3.27 11.14
C THR A 334 -7.88 2.51 11.83
N GLU A 335 -7.72 1.23 11.50
CA GLU A 335 -6.61 0.40 12.00
C GLU A 335 -5.25 0.95 11.56
N ALA A 336 -5.10 1.28 10.27
CA ALA A 336 -3.86 1.84 9.73
C ALA A 336 -3.51 3.19 10.35
N GLU A 337 -4.51 4.05 10.60
CA GLU A 337 -4.33 5.33 11.31
C GLU A 337 -3.80 5.12 12.73
N ASN A 338 -4.40 4.19 13.49
CA ASN A 338 -4.02 3.92 14.87
C ASN A 338 -2.62 3.31 14.99
N GLN A 339 -2.22 2.44 14.06
CA GLN A 339 -0.84 1.94 13.99
C GLN A 339 0.17 3.08 13.77
N GLY A 340 -0.19 4.10 12.96
CA GLY A 340 0.63 5.29 12.73
C GLY A 340 0.90 6.10 14.00
N VAL A 341 -0.12 6.27 14.86
CA VAL A 341 -0.01 7.01 16.13
C VAL A 341 1.01 6.35 17.07
N LEU A 342 1.10 5.02 17.09
CA LEU A 342 2.10 4.32 17.89
C LEU A 342 3.53 4.67 17.45
N VAL A 343 3.80 4.64 16.14
CA VAL A 343 5.10 5.04 15.59
C VAL A 343 5.42 6.50 15.91
N GLU A 344 4.43 7.39 15.79
CA GLU A 344 4.56 8.81 16.14
C GLU A 344 4.87 9.01 17.62
N THR A 345 4.23 8.24 18.51
CA THR A 345 4.47 8.28 19.96
C THR A 345 5.91 7.95 20.30
N PHE A 346 6.48 6.92 19.66
CA PHE A 346 7.89 6.56 19.85
C PHE A 346 8.84 7.64 19.34
N LYS A 347 8.57 8.23 18.17
CA LYS A 347 9.38 9.34 17.61
C LYS A 347 9.27 10.62 18.44
N GLY A 348 8.08 10.92 18.96
CA GLY A 348 7.77 12.10 19.76
C GLY A 348 8.00 11.94 21.26
N ALA A 349 8.60 10.83 21.71
CA ALA A 349 8.71 10.49 23.13
C ALA A 349 9.44 11.58 23.94
N ILE A 350 10.49 12.19 23.39
CA ILE A 350 11.22 13.28 24.04
C ILE A 350 10.27 14.46 24.27
N THR A 351 9.57 14.90 23.22
CA THR A 351 8.60 16.00 23.30
C THR A 351 7.52 15.71 24.35
N LEU A 352 6.93 14.51 24.34
CA LEU A 352 5.92 14.12 25.31
C LEU A 352 6.43 14.18 26.76
N LYS A 353 7.68 13.77 26.99
CA LYS A 353 8.32 13.80 28.33
C LYS A 353 8.72 15.21 28.77
N THR A 354 9.06 16.11 27.85
CA THR A 354 9.50 17.48 28.18
C THR A 354 8.37 18.50 28.22
N THR A 355 7.20 18.23 27.63
CA THR A 355 6.12 19.23 27.47
C THR A 355 4.89 19.02 28.37
N ASN A 356 4.92 18.09 29.32
CA ASN A 356 3.74 17.67 30.11
C ASN A 356 2.49 17.35 29.25
N ALA A 357 2.69 17.02 27.96
CA ALA A 357 1.61 16.73 27.01
C ALA A 357 1.06 15.31 27.15
N ALA A 358 1.66 14.46 28.00
CA ALA A 358 1.26 13.07 28.17
C ALA A 358 -0.23 12.88 28.56
N PRO A 359 -0.84 13.67 29.46
CA PRO A 359 -2.26 13.53 29.78
C PRO A 359 -3.16 13.88 28.59
N GLN A 360 -2.85 14.97 27.87
CA GLN A 360 -3.62 15.38 26.70
C GLN A 360 -3.50 14.35 25.56
N PHE A 361 -2.29 13.85 25.32
CA PHE A 361 -2.06 12.81 24.33
C PHE A 361 -2.73 11.48 24.73
N TRP A 362 -2.80 11.17 26.03
CA TRP A 362 -3.53 10.00 26.53
C TRP A 362 -5.03 10.10 26.25
N GLU A 363 -5.66 11.26 26.44
CA GLU A 363 -7.07 11.46 26.08
C GLU A 363 -7.31 11.27 24.57
N GLU A 364 -6.42 11.82 23.73
CA GLU A 364 -6.49 11.60 22.28
C GLU A 364 -6.32 10.13 21.92
N PHE A 365 -5.34 9.46 22.50
CA PHE A 365 -5.06 8.05 22.32
C PHE A 365 -6.27 7.19 22.71
N GLN A 366 -6.85 7.46 23.89
CA GLN A 366 -8.05 6.78 24.38
C GLN A 366 -9.24 7.02 23.44
N SER A 367 -9.44 8.23 22.94
CA SER A 367 -10.51 8.57 22.00
C SER A 367 -10.38 7.78 20.68
N ARG A 368 -9.18 7.77 20.08
CA ARG A 368 -8.89 7.05 18.83
C ARG A 368 -9.09 5.54 18.97
N PHE A 369 -8.54 4.93 20.02
CA PHE A 369 -8.70 3.49 20.27
C PHE A 369 -10.12 3.12 20.71
N SER A 370 -10.84 4.00 21.41
CA SER A 370 -12.26 3.81 21.73
C SER A 370 -13.13 3.84 20.47
N ARG A 371 -12.87 4.77 19.54
CA ARG A 371 -13.55 4.83 18.23
C ARG A 371 -13.31 3.54 17.43
N PHE A 372 -12.07 3.08 17.38
CA PHE A 372 -11.72 1.80 16.75
C PHE A 372 -12.44 0.63 17.41
N GLY A 373 -12.41 0.53 18.75
CA GLY A 373 -13.12 -0.50 19.50
C GLY A 373 -14.62 -0.51 19.23
N LYS A 374 -15.27 0.66 19.17
CA LYS A 374 -16.69 0.80 18.81
C LYS A 374 -16.97 0.34 17.39
N LEU A 375 -16.14 0.71 16.41
CA LEU A 375 -16.27 0.26 15.03
C LEU A 375 -16.12 -1.25 14.90
N THR A 376 -15.08 -1.82 15.53
CA THR A 376 -14.82 -3.26 15.60
C THR A 376 -16.01 -3.99 16.21
N LEU A 377 -16.49 -3.55 17.38
CA LEU A 377 -17.64 -4.13 18.05
C LEU A 377 -18.90 -4.03 17.18
N SER A 378 -19.14 -2.89 16.53
CA SER A 378 -20.30 -2.71 15.65
C SER A 378 -20.25 -3.54 14.36
N THR A 379 -19.06 -4.01 13.97
CA THR A 379 -18.83 -4.90 12.83
C THR A 379 -19.04 -6.35 13.27
N ILE A 380 -18.45 -6.75 14.40
CA ILE A 380 -18.66 -8.06 15.03
C ILE A 380 -20.13 -8.29 15.35
N GLN A 381 -20.85 -7.27 15.84
CA GLN A 381 -22.28 -7.37 16.14
C GLN A 381 -23.14 -7.75 14.93
N ILE A 382 -22.80 -7.29 13.71
CA ILE A 382 -23.52 -7.70 12.49
C ILE A 382 -23.35 -9.21 12.28
N GLY A 383 -22.13 -9.73 12.45
CA GLY A 383 -21.85 -11.16 12.39
C GLY A 383 -22.58 -11.95 13.48
N ILE A 384 -22.58 -11.47 14.73
CA ILE A 384 -23.31 -12.10 15.84
C ILE A 384 -24.82 -12.16 15.57
N ILE A 385 -25.41 -11.06 15.10
CA ILE A 385 -26.84 -11.00 14.77
C ILE A 385 -27.17 -11.98 13.64
N ASN A 386 -26.36 -11.99 12.56
CA ASN A 386 -26.59 -12.88 11.43
C ASN A 386 -26.43 -14.36 11.82
N ASN A 387 -25.41 -14.70 12.62
CA ASN A 387 -25.17 -16.06 13.09
C ASN A 387 -26.27 -16.56 14.04
N ASN A 388 -26.72 -15.73 15.00
CA ASN A 388 -27.82 -16.10 15.88
C ASN A 388 -29.14 -16.21 15.14
N PHE A 389 -29.43 -15.29 14.20
CA PHE A 389 -30.62 -15.40 13.35
C PHE A 389 -30.60 -16.70 12.53
N SER A 390 -29.46 -17.00 11.91
CA SER A 390 -29.27 -18.25 11.17
C SER A 390 -29.40 -19.50 12.06
N GLY A 391 -28.88 -19.45 13.29
CA GLY A 391 -29.03 -20.50 14.29
C GLY A 391 -30.49 -20.72 14.70
N CYS A 392 -31.25 -19.64 14.93
CA CYS A 392 -32.68 -19.70 15.22
C CYS A 392 -33.46 -20.29 14.04
N VAL A 393 -33.19 -19.86 12.80
CA VAL A 393 -33.83 -20.40 11.59
C VAL A 393 -33.50 -21.87 11.41
N SER A 394 -32.25 -22.28 11.63
CA SER A 394 -31.82 -23.69 11.58
C SER A 394 -32.51 -24.55 12.66
N GLY A 395 -32.63 -24.03 13.89
CA GLY A 395 -33.35 -24.69 14.99
C GLY A 395 -34.84 -24.86 14.67
N LEU A 396 -35.50 -23.80 14.18
CA LEU A 396 -36.90 -23.86 13.74
C LEU A 396 -37.09 -24.82 12.56
N SER A 397 -36.15 -24.81 11.60
CA SER A 397 -36.14 -25.76 10.48
C SER A 397 -36.05 -27.19 10.99
N SER A 398 -35.16 -27.46 11.96
CA SER A 398 -35.00 -28.80 12.54
C SER A 398 -36.26 -29.28 13.23
N ILE A 399 -36.92 -28.42 14.03
CA ILE A 399 -38.18 -28.74 14.70
C ILE A 399 -39.30 -28.97 13.69
N ALA A 400 -39.42 -28.08 12.69
CA ALA A 400 -40.45 -28.18 11.65
C ALA A 400 -40.28 -29.46 10.80
N LEU A 401 -39.04 -29.82 10.45
CA LEU A 401 -38.75 -31.04 9.70
C LEU A 401 -39.04 -32.30 10.51
N LEU A 402 -38.69 -32.33 11.80
CA LEU A 402 -39.02 -33.46 12.66
C LEU A 402 -40.53 -33.58 12.90
N TRP A 403 -41.23 -32.45 13.08
CA TRP A 403 -42.68 -32.45 13.30
C TRP A 403 -43.45 -32.87 12.04
N PHE A 404 -43.19 -32.22 10.91
CA PHE A 404 -43.82 -32.53 9.63
C PHE A 404 -43.41 -33.92 9.14
N GLY A 405 -42.13 -34.27 9.26
CA GLY A 405 -41.61 -35.60 8.96
C GLY A 405 -42.23 -36.68 9.82
N GLY A 406 -42.41 -36.44 11.12
CA GLY A 406 -43.11 -37.36 12.02
C GLY A 406 -44.56 -37.62 11.60
N MET A 407 -45.29 -36.58 11.17
CA MET A 407 -46.63 -36.74 10.59
C MET A 407 -46.62 -37.59 9.31
N LEU A 408 -45.61 -37.43 8.46
CA LEU A 408 -45.47 -38.22 7.23
C LEU A 408 -45.13 -39.68 7.53
N VAL A 409 -44.29 -39.96 8.53
CA VAL A 409 -44.00 -41.32 8.99
C VAL A 409 -45.25 -42.02 9.53
N THR A 410 -46.13 -41.30 10.22
CA THR A 410 -47.39 -41.87 10.73
C THR A 410 -48.45 -42.11 9.65
N ASN A 411 -48.31 -41.48 8.47
CA ASN A 411 -49.25 -41.63 7.36
C ASN A 411 -48.85 -42.84 6.49
N PRO A 412 -49.67 -43.91 6.40
CA PRO A 412 -49.32 -45.13 5.66
C PRO A 412 -49.11 -44.94 4.15
N ALA A 413 -49.60 -43.83 3.58
CA ALA A 413 -49.52 -43.54 2.15
C ALA A 413 -48.13 -43.05 1.69
N GLU A 414 -47.24 -42.67 2.61
CA GLU A 414 -45.95 -42.01 2.27
C GLU A 414 -44.74 -42.96 2.39
N ASN A 415 -44.89 -44.16 2.98
CA ASN A 415 -43.82 -45.18 3.12
C ASN A 415 -42.47 -44.66 3.66
N LEU A 416 -42.46 -43.67 4.55
CA LEU A 416 -41.25 -43.11 5.16
C LEU A 416 -40.96 -43.78 6.51
N SER A 417 -39.76 -44.33 6.70
CA SER A 417 -39.33 -44.93 7.98
C SER A 417 -38.81 -43.89 8.99
N ILE A 418 -38.74 -44.28 10.26
CA ILE A 418 -38.14 -43.44 11.32
C ILE A 418 -36.64 -43.20 11.03
N GLY A 419 -35.92 -44.23 10.59
CA GLY A 419 -34.52 -44.11 10.19
C GLY A 419 -34.30 -43.20 8.98
N GLN A 420 -35.20 -43.24 7.98
CA GLN A 420 -35.16 -42.33 6.84
C GLN A 420 -35.37 -40.87 7.25
N LEU A 421 -36.25 -40.60 8.22
CA LEU A 421 -36.43 -39.25 8.76
C LEU A 421 -35.16 -38.74 9.49
N LEU A 422 -34.51 -39.60 10.29
CA LEU A 422 -33.26 -39.24 10.97
C LEU A 422 -32.11 -39.01 9.98
N ALA A 423 -32.01 -39.85 8.94
CA ALA A 423 -31.07 -39.65 7.84
C ALA A 423 -31.36 -38.37 7.07
N PHE A 424 -32.63 -38.07 6.78
CA PHE A 424 -33.04 -36.84 6.13
C PHE A 424 -32.61 -35.61 6.95
N LYS A 425 -32.81 -35.64 8.27
CA LYS A 425 -32.34 -34.56 9.16
C LYS A 425 -30.82 -34.37 9.05
N ALA A 426 -30.04 -35.45 9.13
CA ALA A 426 -28.59 -35.37 9.02
C ALA A 426 -28.13 -34.84 7.64
N MET A 427 -28.80 -35.22 6.56
CA MET A 427 -28.57 -34.68 5.22
C MET A 427 -28.96 -33.20 5.10
N ASN A 428 -30.03 -32.77 5.78
CA ASN A 428 -30.40 -31.36 5.86
C ASN A 428 -29.35 -30.55 6.63
N ASP A 429 -28.78 -31.09 7.70
CA ASP A 429 -27.70 -30.44 8.46
C ASP A 429 -26.45 -30.23 7.56
N ASN A 430 -26.12 -31.21 6.71
CA ASN A 430 -25.07 -31.07 5.68
C ASN A 430 -25.39 -29.96 4.66
N PHE A 431 -26.64 -29.88 4.20
CA PHE A 431 -27.08 -28.86 3.25
C PHE A 431 -27.03 -27.44 3.86
N LEU A 432 -27.53 -27.27 5.08
CA LEU A 432 -27.43 -26.01 5.83
C LEU A 432 -25.96 -25.65 6.15
N GLY A 433 -25.10 -26.66 6.34
CA GLY A 433 -23.66 -26.49 6.49
C GLY A 433 -23.02 -25.76 5.31
N LEU A 434 -23.35 -26.14 4.07
CA LEU A 434 -22.89 -25.44 2.87
C LEU A 434 -23.33 -23.97 2.87
N ILE A 435 -24.59 -23.69 3.21
CA ILE A 435 -25.10 -22.31 3.24
C ILE A 435 -24.32 -21.49 4.26
N SER A 436 -24.10 -22.02 5.46
CA SER A 436 -23.29 -21.36 6.50
C SER A 436 -21.86 -21.05 6.02
N THR A 437 -21.23 -21.98 5.31
CA THR A 437 -19.87 -21.76 4.78
C THR A 437 -19.84 -20.78 3.61
N VAL A 438 -20.85 -20.78 2.74
CA VAL A 438 -20.99 -19.76 1.69
C VAL A 438 -21.17 -18.37 2.31
N VAL A 439 -21.95 -18.26 3.39
CA VAL A 439 -22.14 -17.00 4.13
C VAL A 439 -20.82 -16.49 4.72
N LYS A 440 -20.04 -17.35 5.38
CA LYS A 440 -18.69 -17.00 5.90
C LYS A 440 -17.74 -16.59 4.78
N PHE A 441 -17.72 -17.36 3.70
CA PHE A 441 -16.89 -17.10 2.54
C PHE A 441 -17.18 -15.72 1.92
N VAL A 442 -18.44 -15.29 1.88
CA VAL A 442 -18.82 -13.98 1.33
C VAL A 442 -18.19 -12.81 2.12
N ASP A 443 -18.06 -12.93 3.44
CA ASP A 443 -17.40 -11.93 4.30
C ASP A 443 -15.89 -11.90 4.04
N GLU A 444 -15.23 -13.06 4.18
CA GLU A 444 -13.80 -13.22 3.90
C GLU A 444 -13.43 -12.76 2.49
N PHE A 445 -14.24 -13.12 1.48
CA PHE A 445 -14.03 -12.75 0.10
C PHE A 445 -14.00 -11.23 -0.08
N THR A 446 -14.85 -10.49 0.64
CA THR A 446 -14.82 -9.03 0.59
C THR A 446 -13.54 -8.47 1.17
N ARG A 447 -13.10 -8.99 2.33
CA ARG A 447 -11.86 -8.59 3.00
C ARG A 447 -10.65 -8.84 2.10
N VAL A 448 -10.54 -10.06 1.58
CA VAL A 448 -9.43 -10.48 0.71
C VAL A 448 -9.46 -9.79 -0.64
N LYS A 449 -10.63 -9.53 -1.23
CA LYS A 449 -10.72 -8.72 -2.44
C LYS A 449 -10.12 -7.33 -2.22
N THR A 450 -10.42 -6.69 -1.09
CA THR A 450 -9.90 -5.37 -0.73
C THR A 450 -8.39 -5.42 -0.48
N ALA A 451 -7.92 -6.38 0.32
CA ALA A 451 -6.50 -6.62 0.58
C ALA A 451 -5.71 -6.90 -0.71
N THR A 452 -6.24 -7.77 -1.59
CA THR A 452 -5.63 -8.11 -2.87
C THR A 452 -5.52 -6.89 -3.77
N GLN A 453 -6.56 -6.04 -3.83
CA GLN A 453 -6.52 -4.81 -4.62
C GLN A 453 -5.43 -3.87 -4.11
N ARG A 454 -5.40 -3.61 -2.80
CA ARG A 454 -4.38 -2.77 -2.13
C ARG A 454 -2.96 -3.28 -2.36
N LEU A 455 -2.74 -4.59 -2.27
CA LEU A 455 -1.44 -5.24 -2.50
C LEU A 455 -1.04 -5.17 -3.98
N THR A 456 -1.96 -5.50 -4.88
CA THR A 456 -1.70 -5.54 -6.32
C THR A 456 -1.39 -4.15 -6.87
N GLU A 457 -2.02 -3.11 -6.33
CA GLU A 457 -1.69 -1.73 -6.70
C GLU A 457 -0.25 -1.33 -6.36
N VAL A 458 0.39 -1.95 -5.37
CA VAL A 458 1.82 -1.73 -5.09
C VAL A 458 2.68 -2.59 -6.00
N ILE A 459 2.33 -3.87 -6.16
CA ILE A 459 3.06 -4.81 -7.02
C ILE A 459 3.08 -4.34 -8.49
N GLU A 460 2.02 -3.66 -8.93
CA GLU A 460 1.86 -3.17 -10.30
C GLU A 460 2.21 -1.69 -10.47
N ALA A 461 2.67 -1.01 -9.42
CA ALA A 461 3.17 0.35 -9.53
C ALA A 461 4.40 0.38 -10.43
N THR A 462 4.58 1.48 -11.16
CA THR A 462 5.67 1.66 -12.14
C THR A 462 7.03 1.69 -11.44
N PRO A 463 7.95 0.75 -11.72
CA PRO A 463 9.33 0.82 -11.24
C PRO A 463 10.07 2.03 -11.81
N GLU A 464 10.98 2.63 -11.03
CA GLU A 464 11.81 3.75 -11.51
C GLU A 464 12.76 3.35 -12.65
N ASN A 465 13.14 2.08 -12.71
CA ASN A 465 14.08 1.53 -13.68
C ASN A 465 13.38 0.76 -14.82
N GLN A 466 12.09 0.98 -15.05
CA GLN A 466 11.32 0.27 -16.08
C GLN A 466 11.94 0.41 -17.48
N ASP A 467 12.43 1.61 -17.81
CA ASP A 467 13.00 1.94 -19.12
C ASP A 467 14.52 1.69 -19.21
N ASP A 468 15.17 1.30 -18.10
CA ASP A 468 16.63 1.19 -18.04
C ASP A 468 17.20 0.06 -18.91
N LYS A 469 16.37 -0.91 -19.33
CA LYS A 469 16.82 -2.04 -20.18
C LYS A 469 17.44 -1.61 -21.51
N HIS A 470 17.05 -0.44 -22.02
CA HIS A 470 17.54 0.10 -23.29
C HIS A 470 18.56 1.23 -23.11
N LYS A 471 18.86 1.61 -21.87
CA LYS A 471 19.76 2.72 -21.57
C LYS A 471 21.22 2.28 -21.49
N ALA A 472 22.12 3.18 -21.81
CA ALA A 472 23.55 2.90 -21.81
C ALA A 472 24.11 2.89 -20.38
N SER A 473 25.03 1.97 -20.11
CA SER A 473 25.94 2.08 -18.98
C SER A 473 27.23 2.72 -19.47
N VAL A 474 27.64 3.82 -18.83
CA VAL A 474 28.78 4.63 -19.26
C VAL A 474 29.68 4.96 -18.07
N ASN A 475 30.94 5.30 -18.34
CA ASN A 475 31.82 5.92 -17.35
C ASN A 475 31.87 7.43 -17.62
N ILE A 476 31.40 8.20 -16.64
CA ILE A 476 31.45 9.66 -16.61
C ILE A 476 32.89 10.07 -16.27
N SER A 477 33.49 10.91 -17.11
CA SER A 477 34.82 11.45 -16.82
C SER A 477 34.79 12.26 -15.51
N PRO A 478 35.79 12.13 -14.62
CA PRO A 478 35.86 12.94 -13.40
C PRO A 478 35.95 14.45 -13.64
N THR A 479 36.36 14.85 -14.85
CA THR A 479 36.45 16.24 -15.31
C THR A 479 35.32 16.64 -16.25
N ALA A 480 34.24 15.86 -16.32
CA ALA A 480 33.09 16.19 -17.14
C ALA A 480 32.31 17.40 -16.56
N ASP A 481 32.04 18.39 -17.39
CA ASP A 481 31.14 19.50 -17.05
C ASP A 481 29.72 19.00 -16.82
N ILE A 482 28.99 19.64 -15.91
CA ILE A 482 27.55 19.39 -15.71
C ILE A 482 26.80 20.59 -16.27
N GLU A 483 25.93 20.34 -17.25
CA GLU A 483 25.14 21.36 -17.93
C GLU A 483 23.65 21.09 -17.75
N CYS A 484 22.97 22.03 -17.11
CA CYS A 484 21.52 22.09 -16.98
C CYS A 484 20.99 23.11 -18.00
N SER A 485 20.03 22.73 -18.83
CA SER A 485 19.44 23.62 -19.84
C SER A 485 17.91 23.62 -19.74
N ASN A 486 17.34 24.81 -19.50
CA ASN A 486 15.89 25.06 -19.49
C ASN A 486 15.10 24.08 -18.62
N ILE A 487 15.63 23.78 -17.43
CA ILE A 487 15.01 22.83 -16.51
C ILE A 487 13.80 23.47 -15.85
N ASN A 488 12.66 22.82 -16.03
CA ASN A 488 11.46 23.12 -15.23
C ASN A 488 11.22 21.97 -14.26
N PHE A 489 11.11 22.30 -12.98
CA PHE A 489 10.82 21.32 -11.94
C PHE A 489 9.88 21.83 -10.85
N HIS A 490 8.93 20.97 -10.51
CA HIS A 490 8.10 21.09 -9.32
C HIS A 490 7.93 19.74 -8.64
N TYR A 491 7.77 19.73 -7.32
CA TYR A 491 7.26 18.53 -6.66
C TYR A 491 5.77 18.36 -7.01
N PRO A 492 5.27 17.13 -7.16
CA PRO A 492 3.84 16.90 -7.39
C PRO A 492 2.97 17.62 -6.34
N GLY A 493 1.95 18.34 -6.78
CA GLY A 493 1.03 19.07 -5.91
C GLY A 493 1.58 20.37 -5.31
N ARG A 494 2.77 20.81 -5.74
CA ARG A 494 3.40 22.07 -5.33
C ARG A 494 3.62 23.01 -6.51
N MET A 495 3.84 24.28 -6.22
CA MET A 495 4.21 25.29 -7.22
C MET A 495 5.59 24.98 -7.82
N GLU A 496 5.84 25.58 -8.99
CA GLU A 496 7.13 25.51 -9.66
C GLU A 496 8.26 25.99 -8.75
N LEU A 497 9.32 25.18 -8.68
CA LEU A 497 10.48 25.43 -7.84
C LEU A 497 11.69 25.83 -8.67
N LEU A 498 11.84 25.24 -9.86
CA LEU A 498 12.83 25.63 -10.87
C LEU A 498 12.06 25.98 -12.14
N GLU A 499 12.24 27.21 -12.63
CA GLU A 499 11.61 27.74 -13.84
C GLU A 499 12.70 28.21 -14.81
N ASP A 500 12.71 27.65 -16.03
CA ASP A 500 13.71 27.88 -17.08
C ASP A 500 15.16 27.83 -16.57
N PHE A 501 15.42 26.93 -15.62
CA PHE A 501 16.67 26.88 -14.89
C PHE A 501 17.81 26.39 -15.78
N SER A 502 18.84 27.21 -15.93
CA SER A 502 20.06 26.87 -16.68
C SER A 502 21.28 27.11 -15.82
N LEU A 503 22.19 26.13 -15.79
CA LEU A 503 23.39 26.13 -14.95
C LEU A 503 24.52 25.41 -15.67
N LYS A 504 25.74 25.94 -15.58
CA LYS A 504 26.95 25.23 -16.01
C LYS A 504 27.92 25.11 -14.84
N ILE A 505 28.29 23.87 -14.53
CA ILE A 505 29.24 23.52 -13.48
C ILE A 505 30.51 22.97 -14.17
N PRO A 506 31.69 23.58 -13.96
CA PRO A 506 32.94 23.07 -14.49
C PRO A 506 33.30 21.72 -13.85
N GLY A 507 33.74 20.76 -14.66
CA GLY A 507 34.16 19.45 -14.18
C GLY A 507 35.50 19.48 -13.44
N GLY A 508 35.68 18.57 -12.47
CA GLY A 508 36.95 18.39 -11.78
C GLY A 508 37.26 19.42 -10.67
N GLN A 509 36.31 20.32 -10.37
CA GLN A 509 36.45 21.40 -9.40
C GLN A 509 35.58 21.19 -8.16
N VAL A 510 35.84 21.98 -7.11
CA VAL A 510 34.99 22.09 -5.92
C VAL A 510 33.99 23.22 -6.13
N ILE A 511 32.70 22.92 -6.01
CA ILE A 511 31.62 23.87 -6.31
C ILE A 511 30.76 24.10 -5.08
N ALA A 512 30.51 25.36 -4.71
CA ALA A 512 29.57 25.71 -3.65
C ALA A 512 28.23 26.18 -4.24
N LEU A 513 27.14 25.55 -3.81
CA LEU A 513 25.78 26.01 -4.08
C LEU A 513 25.28 26.81 -2.87
N ILE A 514 25.08 28.12 -3.05
CA ILE A 514 24.65 29.05 -2.00
C ILE A 514 23.29 29.66 -2.32
N GLY A 515 22.55 30.05 -1.27
CA GLY A 515 21.22 30.64 -1.40
C GLY A 515 20.36 30.40 -0.17
N LYS A 516 19.24 31.13 -0.06
CA LYS A 516 18.31 31.00 1.07
C LYS A 516 17.71 29.59 1.18
N SER A 517 17.22 29.22 2.36
CA SER A 517 16.46 27.96 2.50
C SER A 517 15.25 27.96 1.56
N GLY A 518 14.95 26.82 0.95
CA GLY A 518 13.84 26.67 0.01
C GLY A 518 14.09 27.15 -1.43
N CYS A 519 15.29 27.66 -1.78
CA CYS A 519 15.56 28.13 -3.15
C CYS A 519 15.85 27.03 -4.19
N GLY A 520 15.82 25.75 -3.80
CA GLY A 520 15.98 24.61 -4.72
C GLY A 520 17.33 23.88 -4.69
N LYS A 521 18.28 24.23 -3.81
CA LYS A 521 19.63 23.58 -3.72
C LYS A 521 19.56 22.06 -3.59
N SER A 522 18.90 21.55 -2.54
CA SER A 522 18.76 20.10 -2.31
C SER A 522 17.94 19.43 -3.42
N THR A 523 16.99 20.14 -4.03
CA THR A 523 16.25 19.63 -5.18
C THR A 523 17.15 19.44 -6.39
N LEU A 524 18.01 20.41 -6.71
CA LEU A 524 19.01 20.29 -7.75
C LEU A 524 19.95 19.11 -7.49
N ALA A 525 20.42 18.93 -6.26
CA ALA A 525 21.20 17.76 -5.88
C ALA A 525 20.47 16.43 -6.14
N LYS A 526 19.18 16.35 -5.78
CA LYS A 526 18.35 15.16 -6.04
C LYS A 526 18.13 14.92 -7.54
N LEU A 527 17.98 15.97 -8.35
CA LEU A 527 17.89 15.87 -9.81
C LEU A 527 19.19 15.36 -10.43
N LEU A 528 20.34 15.92 -10.03
CA LEU A 528 21.66 15.49 -10.49
C LEU A 528 21.96 14.03 -10.11
N ALA A 529 21.51 13.59 -8.93
CA ALA A 529 21.65 12.21 -8.46
C ALA A 529 20.65 11.22 -9.10
N GLY A 530 19.77 11.68 -10.00
CA GLY A 530 18.75 10.83 -10.62
C GLY A 530 17.72 10.27 -9.63
N LEU A 531 17.43 11.00 -8.55
CA LEU A 531 16.36 10.66 -7.60
C LEU A 531 15.01 11.24 -8.06
N TYR A 532 15.04 12.27 -8.89
CA TYR A 532 13.88 12.89 -9.53
C TYR A 532 14.19 13.14 -11.01
N THR A 533 13.14 13.16 -11.84
CA THR A 533 13.20 13.55 -13.24
C THR A 533 12.60 14.94 -13.43
N ALA A 534 13.24 15.80 -14.21
CA ALA A 534 12.69 17.10 -14.57
C ALA A 534 11.49 16.95 -15.53
N GLN A 535 10.53 17.87 -15.43
CA GLN A 535 9.33 17.91 -16.28
C GLN A 535 9.68 18.33 -17.71
N SER A 536 10.65 19.24 -17.86
CA SER A 536 11.22 19.63 -19.15
C SER A 536 12.66 20.13 -18.97
N GLY A 537 13.35 20.33 -20.09
CA GLY A 537 14.77 20.65 -20.12
C GLY A 537 15.66 19.41 -20.15
N ASN A 538 16.97 19.63 -20.00
CA ASN A 538 17.97 18.59 -20.08
C ASN A 538 19.08 18.77 -19.03
N ILE A 539 19.59 17.66 -18.50
CA ILE A 539 20.80 17.60 -17.67
C ILE A 539 21.83 16.75 -18.41
N ARG A 540 22.99 17.32 -18.71
CA ARG A 540 24.11 16.64 -19.34
C ARG A 540 25.32 16.58 -18.40
N MET A 541 26.03 15.47 -18.44
CA MET A 541 27.31 15.25 -17.77
C MET A 541 28.35 14.91 -18.85
N GLY A 542 29.09 15.93 -19.29
CA GLY A 542 29.93 15.86 -20.49
C GLY A 542 29.10 15.61 -21.74
N LEU A 543 29.34 14.47 -22.40
CA LEU A 543 28.63 14.08 -23.62
C LEU A 543 27.31 13.34 -23.35
N TYR A 544 27.05 12.94 -22.10
CA TYR A 544 25.94 12.07 -21.75
C TYR A 544 24.76 12.87 -21.22
N ASN A 545 23.58 12.66 -21.81
CA ASN A 545 22.32 13.13 -21.23
C ASN A 545 21.87 12.16 -20.14
N LEU A 546 21.48 12.70 -18.98
CA LEU A 546 21.06 11.93 -17.81
C LEU A 546 19.88 11.00 -18.11
N GLN A 547 18.97 11.39 -19.01
CA GLN A 547 17.80 10.57 -19.38
C GLN A 547 18.18 9.31 -20.18
N ASP A 548 19.33 9.31 -20.85
CA ASP A 548 19.82 8.21 -21.70
C ASP A 548 20.66 7.18 -20.91
N LEU A 549 20.96 7.47 -19.64
CA LEU A 549 21.78 6.63 -18.76
C LEU A 549 20.92 5.72 -17.88
N SER A 550 21.40 4.49 -17.65
CA SER A 550 20.77 3.63 -16.64
C SER A 550 21.00 4.19 -15.23
N LEU A 551 19.99 4.07 -14.36
CA LEU A 551 20.06 4.61 -12.99
C LEU A 551 21.16 3.93 -12.18
N ASP A 552 21.37 2.62 -12.39
CA ASP A 552 22.46 1.87 -11.74
C ASP A 552 23.83 2.46 -12.11
N SER A 553 24.05 2.80 -13.38
CA SER A 553 25.30 3.39 -13.85
C SER A 553 25.49 4.80 -13.31
N LEU A 554 24.43 5.60 -13.26
CA LEU A 554 24.46 6.97 -12.71
C LEU A 554 24.76 6.96 -11.21
N ARG A 555 24.05 6.15 -10.41
CA ARG A 555 24.15 6.14 -8.93
C ARG A 555 25.43 5.52 -8.40
N GLN A 556 26.14 4.74 -9.20
CA GLN A 556 27.51 4.31 -8.89
C GLN A 556 28.54 5.45 -9.01
N GLN A 557 28.20 6.53 -9.74
CA GLN A 557 29.14 7.57 -10.14
C GLN A 557 28.80 8.96 -9.60
N VAL A 558 27.52 9.22 -9.34
CA VAL A 558 27.02 10.45 -8.72
C VAL A 558 26.50 10.09 -7.34
N VAL A 559 27.27 10.41 -6.32
CA VAL A 559 26.96 10.04 -4.94
C VAL A 559 26.48 11.26 -4.18
N LEU A 560 25.24 11.21 -3.68
CA LEU A 560 24.67 12.21 -2.78
C LEU A 560 24.81 11.74 -1.33
N VAL A 561 25.50 12.53 -0.51
CA VAL A 561 25.49 12.39 0.95
C VAL A 561 24.43 13.35 1.48
N PRO A 562 23.31 12.84 2.04
CA PRO A 562 22.25 13.69 2.58
C PRO A 562 22.65 14.28 3.94
N GLN A 563 21.93 15.31 4.37
CA GLN A 563 22.07 15.93 5.69
C GLN A 563 21.88 14.92 6.82
N GLU A 564 20.82 14.10 6.72
CA GLU A 564 20.52 13.02 7.65
C GLU A 564 20.88 11.67 7.04
N ALA A 565 22.05 11.15 7.37
CA ALA A 565 22.50 9.86 6.90
C ALA A 565 21.83 8.71 7.66
N HIS A 566 21.28 7.75 6.91
CA HIS A 566 20.73 6.52 7.47
C HIS A 566 21.78 5.39 7.56
N PHE A 567 21.74 4.63 8.65
CA PHE A 567 22.50 3.40 8.85
C PHE A 567 21.55 2.29 9.33
N TRP A 568 21.76 1.09 8.79
CA TRP A 568 21.00 -0.10 9.15
C TRP A 568 21.61 -0.76 10.39
N SER A 569 20.77 -1.49 11.13
CA SER A 569 21.16 -2.26 12.31
C SER A 569 22.05 -3.46 11.94
N ARG A 570 23.30 -3.18 11.59
CA ARG A 570 24.32 -4.10 11.06
C ARG A 570 25.70 -3.61 11.48
N SER A 571 26.74 -4.41 11.27
CA SER A 571 28.12 -3.95 11.48
C SER A 571 28.47 -2.76 10.58
N ILE A 572 29.48 -1.97 10.96
CA ILE A 572 29.98 -0.86 10.13
C ILE A 572 30.42 -1.39 8.76
N VAL A 573 31.15 -2.50 8.70
CA VAL A 573 31.57 -3.13 7.43
C VAL A 573 30.38 -3.51 6.55
N GLU A 574 29.35 -4.14 7.12
CA GLU A 574 28.15 -4.54 6.36
C GLU A 574 27.35 -3.35 5.85
N ASN A 575 27.33 -2.23 6.60
CA ASN A 575 26.71 -0.99 6.13
C ASN A 575 27.41 -0.42 4.89
N PHE A 576 28.74 -0.54 4.79
CA PHE A 576 29.50 -0.10 3.60
C PHE A 576 29.30 -1.08 2.44
N ARG A 577 29.29 -2.39 2.71
CA ARG A 577 29.09 -3.43 1.70
C ARG A 577 27.67 -3.52 1.15
N LEU A 578 26.69 -2.88 1.79
CA LEU A 578 25.32 -2.85 1.29
C LEU A 578 25.21 -2.18 -0.08
N GLY A 579 25.97 -1.09 -0.31
CA GLY A 579 26.00 -0.39 -1.61
C GLY A 579 26.96 -1.01 -2.63
N ASN A 580 28.00 -1.71 -2.16
CA ASN A 580 28.95 -2.42 -3.00
C ASN A 580 29.45 -3.69 -2.27
N PRO A 581 28.86 -4.87 -2.56
CA PRO A 581 29.23 -6.12 -1.87
C PRO A 581 30.70 -6.51 -2.03
N GLN A 582 31.35 -6.06 -3.11
CA GLN A 582 32.75 -6.39 -3.43
C GLN A 582 33.76 -5.40 -2.82
N LEU A 583 33.31 -4.51 -1.95
CA LEU A 583 34.17 -3.50 -1.35
C LEU A 583 35.21 -4.13 -0.41
N SER A 584 36.48 -3.89 -0.70
CA SER A 584 37.60 -4.38 0.11
C SER A 584 37.65 -3.67 1.46
N PHE A 585 38.13 -4.38 2.48
CA PHE A 585 38.25 -3.83 3.82
C PHE A 585 39.23 -2.65 3.88
N GLU A 586 40.31 -2.69 3.08
CA GLU A 586 41.29 -1.61 2.95
C GLU A 586 40.66 -0.29 2.45
N LYS A 587 39.76 -0.37 1.47
CA LYS A 587 39.03 0.82 0.98
C LYS A 587 38.15 1.41 2.07
N ILE A 588 37.48 0.56 2.87
CA ILE A 588 36.66 1.01 4.01
C ILE A 588 37.54 1.75 5.03
N ILE A 589 38.69 1.17 5.42
CA ILE A 589 39.62 1.83 6.34
C ILE A 589 40.09 3.17 5.77
N THR A 590 40.53 3.19 4.51
CA THR A 590 41.02 4.41 3.85
C THR A 590 39.95 5.50 3.85
N GLY A 591 38.71 5.17 3.51
CA GLY A 591 37.57 6.10 3.56
C GLY A 591 37.31 6.62 4.97
N CYS A 592 37.36 5.76 5.98
CA CYS A 592 37.19 6.13 7.38
C CYS A 592 38.36 6.98 7.93
N GLN A 593 39.58 6.78 7.44
CA GLN A 593 40.72 7.62 7.79
C GLN A 593 40.57 9.02 7.20
N ILE A 594 40.19 9.13 5.92
CA ILE A 594 39.97 10.42 5.25
C ILE A 594 38.86 11.23 5.93
N SER A 595 37.79 10.58 6.38
CA SER A 595 36.67 11.27 7.04
C SER A 595 36.85 11.47 8.55
N GLY A 596 37.96 11.01 9.15
CA GLY A 596 38.18 11.04 10.60
C GLY A 596 37.24 10.13 11.39
N ALA A 597 36.61 9.14 10.76
CA ALA A 597 35.79 8.14 11.42
C ALA A 597 36.62 7.04 12.11
N ASP A 598 37.80 6.72 11.57
CA ASP A 598 38.68 5.66 12.10
C ASP A 598 39.02 5.87 13.59
N GLU A 599 39.21 7.13 14.01
CA GLU A 599 39.56 7.49 15.38
C GLU A 599 38.51 7.00 16.40
N PHE A 600 37.22 7.22 16.14
CA PHE A 600 36.19 6.77 17.08
C PHE A 600 35.87 5.29 16.90
N ILE A 601 35.96 4.77 15.66
CA ILE A 601 35.76 3.34 15.39
C ILE A 601 36.78 2.51 16.19
N SER A 602 38.03 2.98 16.28
CA SER A 602 39.09 2.31 17.04
C SER A 602 38.78 2.16 18.54
N LYS A 603 37.91 3.03 19.08
CA LYS A 603 37.47 3.06 20.48
C LYS A 603 36.24 2.17 20.74
N LEU A 604 35.60 1.64 19.68
CA LEU A 604 34.45 0.74 19.81
C LEU A 604 34.91 -0.69 20.18
N PRO A 605 34.11 -1.47 20.93
CA PRO A 605 34.49 -2.82 21.39
C PRO A 605 34.94 -3.75 20.25
N ASP A 606 34.17 -3.79 19.16
CA ASP A 606 34.44 -4.66 18.00
C ASP A 606 34.99 -3.87 16.80
N LYS A 607 35.40 -2.62 17.01
CA LYS A 607 35.92 -1.72 15.97
C LYS A 607 34.98 -1.67 14.75
N TYR A 608 35.48 -2.02 13.57
CA TYR A 608 34.72 -2.04 12.31
C TYR A 608 33.59 -3.08 12.27
N TYR A 609 33.64 -4.10 13.13
CA TYR A 609 32.58 -5.11 13.23
C TYR A 609 31.50 -4.75 14.26
N THR A 610 31.63 -3.60 14.95
CA THR A 610 30.60 -3.14 15.88
C THR A 610 29.27 -2.92 15.16
N THR A 611 28.21 -3.56 15.67
CA THR A 611 26.85 -3.39 15.17
C THR A 611 26.31 -2.02 15.54
N LEU A 612 25.87 -1.27 14.55
CA LEU A 612 25.17 0.00 14.75
C LEU A 612 23.74 -0.30 15.22
N GLY A 613 23.24 0.48 16.18
CA GLY A 613 21.85 0.40 16.64
C GLY A 613 20.86 0.88 15.57
N GLU A 614 19.56 0.74 15.82
CA GLU A 614 18.52 1.22 14.91
C GLU A 614 18.73 2.71 14.60
N PHE A 615 18.74 3.06 13.31
CA PHE A 615 19.04 4.43 12.83
C PHE A 615 20.39 5.00 13.31
N GLY A 616 21.34 4.16 13.73
CA GLY A 616 22.61 4.59 14.30
C GLY A 616 22.45 5.27 15.67
N ALA A 617 21.54 4.78 16.51
CA ALA A 617 21.27 5.34 17.84
C ALA A 617 22.46 5.29 18.82
N ASN A 618 23.43 4.40 18.59
CA ASN A 618 24.62 4.23 19.46
C ASN A 618 25.82 5.11 19.09
N ILE A 619 25.70 5.97 18.08
CA ILE A 619 26.75 6.90 17.65
C ILE A 619 26.22 8.35 17.66
N SER A 620 27.11 9.31 17.91
CA SER A 620 26.75 10.73 17.92
C SER A 620 26.43 11.24 16.50
N GLY A 621 25.75 12.39 16.41
CA GLY A 621 25.43 13.02 15.12
C GLY A 621 26.68 13.30 14.27
N GLY A 622 27.74 13.83 14.88
CA GLY A 622 29.02 14.06 14.20
C GLY A 622 29.69 12.75 13.75
N GLN A 623 29.70 11.70 14.58
CA GLN A 623 30.23 10.38 14.19
C GLN A 623 29.46 9.79 13.00
N ARG A 624 28.13 9.92 13.01
CA ARG A 624 27.26 9.47 11.92
C ARG A 624 27.57 10.19 10.61
N GLN A 625 27.82 11.49 10.67
CA GLN A 625 28.23 12.27 9.50
C GLN A 625 29.61 11.86 8.97
N ARG A 626 30.62 11.69 9.84
CA ARG A 626 31.94 11.19 9.42
C ARG A 626 31.85 9.81 8.75
N LEU A 627 31.03 8.90 9.27
CA LEU A 627 30.77 7.60 8.62
C LEU A 627 30.04 7.76 7.29
N ALA A 628 29.09 8.67 7.19
CA ALA A 628 28.35 8.91 5.95
C ALA A 628 29.26 9.45 4.84
N LEU A 629 30.18 10.36 5.19
CA LEU A 629 31.22 10.86 4.30
C LEU A 629 32.13 9.73 3.84
N ALA A 630 32.64 8.91 4.77
CA ALA A 630 33.44 7.72 4.44
C ALA A 630 32.71 6.81 3.45
N ARG A 631 31.43 6.51 3.72
CA ARG A 631 30.59 5.68 2.82
C ARG A 631 30.41 6.33 1.45
N GLY A 632 30.29 7.65 1.38
CA GLY A 632 30.15 8.40 0.13
C GLY A 632 31.40 8.39 -0.74
N ILE A 633 32.59 8.42 -0.13
CA ILE A 633 33.87 8.49 -0.86
C ILE A 633 34.50 7.14 -1.16
N VAL A 634 34.04 6.05 -0.52
CA VAL A 634 34.72 4.75 -0.56
C VAL A 634 34.81 4.12 -1.96
N ASN A 635 33.84 4.43 -2.83
CA ASN A 635 33.84 4.00 -4.23
C ASN A 635 34.56 4.97 -5.16
N TYR A 636 35.14 6.04 -4.62
CA TYR A 636 35.85 7.09 -5.35
C TYR A 636 35.05 7.62 -6.56
N PRO A 637 33.82 8.15 -6.35
CA PRO A 637 32.93 8.55 -7.44
C PRO A 637 33.49 9.77 -8.20
N PRO A 638 33.22 9.92 -9.52
CA PRO A 638 33.58 11.12 -10.28
C PRO A 638 32.87 12.38 -9.75
N ILE A 639 31.60 12.26 -9.34
CA ILE A 639 30.81 13.37 -8.80
C ILE A 639 30.35 13.03 -7.38
N LEU A 640 30.69 13.88 -6.42
CA LEU A 640 30.23 13.79 -5.03
C LEU A 640 29.40 15.04 -4.69
N ILE A 641 28.23 14.85 -4.09
CA ILE A 641 27.36 15.93 -3.64
C ILE A 641 27.21 15.81 -2.11
N LEU A 642 27.56 16.88 -1.39
CA LEU A 642 27.43 16.97 0.07
C LEU A 642 26.31 17.96 0.39
N ASP A 643 25.17 17.47 0.86
CA ASP A 643 24.02 18.29 1.25
C ASP A 643 24.01 18.51 2.76
N GLU A 644 24.60 19.63 3.22
CA GLU A 644 24.78 19.98 4.64
C GLU A 644 25.35 18.84 5.51
N SER A 645 26.12 17.92 4.90
CA SER A 645 26.53 16.66 5.54
C SER A 645 27.58 16.82 6.64
N THR A 646 28.14 18.02 6.82
CA THR A 646 29.11 18.36 7.86
C THR A 646 28.51 19.24 8.97
N ALA A 647 27.22 19.59 8.88
CA ALA A 647 26.59 20.55 9.79
C ALA A 647 26.53 20.10 11.27
N GLY A 648 26.68 18.81 11.54
CA GLY A 648 26.71 18.23 12.89
C GLY A 648 28.13 18.09 13.47
N LEU A 649 29.16 18.51 12.72
CA LEU A 649 30.53 18.58 13.19
C LEU A 649 30.81 19.93 13.84
N ASP A 650 31.69 19.92 14.85
CA ASP A 650 32.29 21.15 15.35
C ASP A 650 33.16 21.80 14.26
N PRO A 651 33.36 23.14 14.29
CA PRO A 651 34.03 23.86 13.21
C PRO A 651 35.47 23.40 12.90
N VAL A 652 36.20 22.92 13.92
CA VAL A 652 37.58 22.44 13.75
C VAL A 652 37.58 21.10 13.04
N SER A 653 36.77 20.15 13.51
CA SER A 653 36.58 18.86 12.84
C SER A 653 36.03 19.01 11.42
N GLU A 654 35.08 19.93 11.20
CA GLU A 654 34.51 20.20 9.86
C GLU A 654 35.60 20.63 8.88
N THR A 655 36.46 21.55 9.31
CA THR A 655 37.60 22.05 8.55
C THR A 655 38.56 20.93 8.18
N GLU A 656 39.03 20.17 9.18
CA GLU A 656 39.99 19.08 8.97
C GLU A 656 39.47 17.99 8.03
N VAL A 657 38.22 17.55 8.25
CA VAL A 657 37.58 16.51 7.44
C VAL A 657 37.39 16.98 5.99
N LEU A 658 36.95 18.22 5.78
CA LEU A 658 36.78 18.75 4.42
C LEU A 658 38.13 18.91 3.72
N ASP A 659 39.16 19.43 4.37
CA ASP A 659 40.48 19.61 3.75
C ASP A 659 41.09 18.26 3.33
N ASN A 660 40.99 17.24 4.19
CA ASN A 660 41.42 15.88 3.87
C ASN A 660 40.63 15.27 2.70
N LEU A 661 39.30 15.44 2.72
CA LEU A 661 38.40 14.93 1.68
C LEU A 661 38.67 15.60 0.33
N LEU A 662 38.76 16.93 0.28
CA LEU A 662 38.98 17.69 -0.94
C LEU A 662 40.38 17.40 -1.52
N LYS A 663 41.40 17.27 -0.66
CA LYS A 663 42.74 16.84 -1.08
C LYS A 663 42.74 15.44 -1.71
N HIS A 664 42.02 14.50 -1.12
CA HIS A 664 41.89 13.14 -1.68
C HIS A 664 41.13 13.13 -3.03
N ARG A 665 40.24 14.10 -3.25
CA ARG A 665 39.38 14.22 -4.42
C ARG A 665 39.85 15.24 -5.46
N GLN A 666 41.11 15.67 -5.41
CA GLN A 666 41.67 16.58 -6.42
C GLN A 666 41.44 16.07 -7.85
N GLY A 667 41.03 16.96 -8.75
CA GLY A 667 40.70 16.63 -10.14
C GLY A 667 39.33 15.96 -10.34
N ARG A 668 38.46 16.01 -9.34
CA ARG A 668 37.10 15.44 -9.40
C ARG A 668 36.06 16.43 -8.89
N THR A 669 34.89 16.41 -9.51
CA THR A 669 33.78 17.29 -9.14
C THR A 669 33.27 16.97 -7.73
N THR A 670 33.23 18.00 -6.87
CA THR A 670 32.62 17.92 -5.54
C THR A 670 31.70 19.13 -5.34
N ILE A 671 30.40 18.87 -5.17
CA ILE A 671 29.37 19.90 -4.97
C ILE A 671 29.06 20.01 -3.47
N LEU A 672 29.26 21.18 -2.89
CA LEU A 672 29.01 21.52 -1.50
C LEU A 672 27.73 22.37 -1.41
N ILE A 673 26.73 21.90 -0.67
CA ILE A 673 25.57 22.72 -0.27
C ILE A 673 25.76 23.04 1.20
N SER A 674 25.98 24.32 1.50
CA SER A 674 26.18 24.80 2.87
C SER A 674 25.75 26.25 3.01
N HIS A 675 25.34 26.62 4.21
CA HIS A 675 25.14 28.01 4.63
C HIS A 675 26.33 28.55 5.43
N ARG A 676 27.39 27.74 5.65
CA ARG A 676 28.56 28.10 6.46
C ARG A 676 29.64 28.74 5.59
N PRO A 677 30.04 30.00 5.84
CA PRO A 677 31.08 30.68 5.07
C PRO A 677 32.41 29.91 5.00
N GLN A 678 32.80 29.24 6.08
CA GLN A 678 34.04 28.46 6.12
C GLN A 678 34.03 27.27 5.15
N VAL A 679 32.87 26.66 4.91
CA VAL A 679 32.72 25.57 3.94
C VAL A 679 32.72 26.14 2.52
N ILE A 680 31.99 27.24 2.31
CA ILE A 680 31.84 27.88 0.99
C ILE A 680 33.18 28.40 0.46
N LYS A 681 34.05 28.94 1.34
CA LYS A 681 35.37 29.48 0.99
C LYS A 681 36.37 28.44 0.44
N ARG A 682 36.04 27.15 0.50
CA ARG A 682 36.87 26.06 -0.07
C ARG A 682 36.51 25.72 -1.51
N ALA A 683 35.47 26.34 -2.06
CA ALA A 683 35.05 26.08 -3.42
C ALA A 683 35.83 26.93 -4.43
N ASP A 684 36.24 26.29 -5.53
CA ASP A 684 36.84 26.95 -6.68
C ASP A 684 35.79 27.75 -7.48
N TRP A 685 34.55 27.25 -7.48
CA TRP A 685 33.41 27.83 -8.20
C TRP A 685 32.21 27.99 -7.28
N ILE A 686 31.51 29.12 -7.36
CA ILE A 686 30.35 29.41 -6.52
C ILE A 686 29.15 29.67 -7.42
N VAL A 687 28.01 29.09 -7.06
CA VAL A 687 26.72 29.27 -7.73
C VAL A 687 25.71 29.81 -6.72
N TYR A 688 25.19 31.00 -6.99
CA TYR A 688 24.17 31.65 -6.18
C TYR A 688 22.77 31.45 -6.77
N LEU A 689 21.93 30.77 -5.98
CA LEU A 689 20.54 30.49 -6.30
C LEU A 689 19.59 31.40 -5.49
N GLU A 690 18.69 32.09 -6.19
CA GLU A 690 17.61 32.87 -5.60
C GLU A 690 16.31 32.57 -6.34
N ASN A 691 15.25 32.20 -5.59
CA ASN A 691 13.92 31.89 -6.11
C ASN A 691 13.92 30.94 -7.31
N GLY A 692 14.66 29.82 -7.21
CA GLY A 692 14.66 28.80 -8.27
C GLY A 692 15.48 29.14 -9.51
N GLN A 693 16.24 30.23 -9.51
CA GLN A 693 17.05 30.69 -10.64
C GLN A 693 18.52 30.89 -10.25
N VAL A 694 19.42 30.68 -11.21
CA VAL A 694 20.83 31.07 -11.07
C VAL A 694 20.94 32.58 -11.25
N LYS A 695 21.38 33.29 -10.21
CA LYS A 695 21.60 34.74 -10.28
C LYS A 695 23.04 35.09 -10.61
N LEU A 696 23.99 34.37 -10.00
CA LEU A 696 25.43 34.57 -10.21
C LEU A 696 26.12 33.21 -10.19
N GLN A 697 27.14 33.06 -11.02
CA GLN A 697 28.05 31.93 -10.99
C GLN A 697 29.45 32.41 -11.39
N GLY A 698 30.50 31.83 -10.81
CA GLY A 698 31.86 32.26 -11.10
C GLY A 698 32.89 31.79 -10.08
N SER A 699 34.13 32.22 -10.27
CA SER A 699 35.18 32.06 -9.26
C SER A 699 34.87 32.89 -8.01
N GLN A 700 35.47 32.52 -6.88
CA GLN A 700 35.32 33.25 -5.63
C GLN A 700 35.77 34.72 -5.75
N GLU A 701 36.86 34.98 -6.47
CA GLU A 701 37.37 36.33 -6.73
C GLU A 701 36.36 37.18 -7.51
N TYR A 702 35.74 36.60 -8.54
CA TYR A 702 34.71 37.27 -9.32
C TYR A 702 33.48 37.61 -8.47
N LEU A 703 32.98 36.65 -7.67
CA LEU A 703 31.82 36.91 -6.81
C LEU A 703 32.10 37.98 -5.75
N ASN A 704 33.31 38.05 -5.20
CA ASN A 704 33.69 39.09 -4.23
C ASN A 704 33.81 40.47 -4.85
N SER A 705 34.07 40.57 -6.17
CA SER A 705 34.14 41.85 -6.88
C SER A 705 32.78 42.48 -7.19
N ILE A 706 31.71 41.70 -7.07
CA ILE A 706 30.34 42.11 -7.38
C ILE A 706 29.59 42.39 -6.08
N ASP A 707 29.03 43.58 -5.95
CA ASP A 707 28.13 43.92 -4.85
C ASP A 707 26.80 43.16 -4.99
N GLY A 708 26.35 42.55 -3.89
CA GLY A 708 25.08 41.85 -3.88
C GLY A 708 24.82 41.04 -2.61
N LYS A 709 23.61 40.49 -2.51
CA LYS A 709 23.16 39.69 -1.34
C LYS A 709 23.96 38.40 -1.16
N HIS A 710 24.64 37.90 -2.21
CA HIS A 710 25.48 36.72 -2.15
C HIS A 710 26.68 36.91 -1.20
N LEU A 711 27.17 38.14 -1.03
CA LEU A 711 28.28 38.46 -0.12
C LEU A 711 27.97 38.08 1.34
N ASN A 712 26.70 38.13 1.76
CA ASN A 712 26.29 37.72 3.10
C ASN A 712 26.60 36.25 3.41
N PHE A 713 26.68 35.40 2.39
CA PHE A 713 27.04 33.98 2.54
C PHE A 713 28.56 33.78 2.57
N LEU A 714 29.35 34.77 2.13
CA LEU A 714 30.81 34.73 2.05
C LEU A 714 31.48 35.44 3.25
N SER A 715 30.80 36.44 3.81
CA SER A 715 31.23 37.14 5.01
C SER A 715 31.06 36.26 6.26
N ASN A 716 32.04 36.30 7.16
CA ASN A 716 31.88 35.75 8.51
C ASN A 716 31.02 36.76 9.30
N SER A 717 29.69 36.67 9.20
CA SER A 717 28.77 37.41 10.08
C SER A 717 28.67 36.74 11.43
#